data_AF-A0A967XGT5-F1
#
_entry.id   AF-A0A967XGT5-F1
#
_cell.length_a   1.000
_cell.length_b   1.000
_cell.length_c   1.000
_cell.angle_alpha   90.00
_cell.angle_beta   90.00
_cell.angle_gamma   90.00
#
_symmetry.space_group_name_H-M   'P 1'
#
loop_
_entity.id
_entity.type
_entity.pdbx_description
1 polymer ?
#
loop_
_entity_poly.entity_id
_entity_poly.type
_entity_poly.pdbx_seq_one_letter_code
_entity_poly.pdbx_strand_id
1 'polypeptide(L)'
;MKTPPTRRASTLAAALLLLAGGAAARAASDVAGEQDPRALLRRAVQAACEAGAADIAVMAEGLRGMRLLEQTPMRARGTVVGWRGRFAHSGGYQLILERVALGGRLRRLNAELQANVAGALRPRMLALAGPDCVIQGGRRLRYEASGLPAAVEVLNASLAPTGVSEPLNPPVPPGADPGGVAVAAVDAGVNYLLPQMSERLARDAEGAILGYDYWEMERRPFDANPARSPFFPQRHGTRTASLLLEEAPVARLVPYRYPRPSMSRMRALVDAAADAGVIVVNLSLGSDDLEDWRAFTRAAREHRDLLFVASAGNNGRDIDQVPVYPAALALENLLTVTSATADGALARGSNWGRRAVDLMVPGEEMLVTRFDGTRGFASGSSYAAVRVSALAGCLLAAHPQWRAAQLKAAILARAEATERTRLWVAHGFVAAPAAQARGDCPAVPRTINEVGAHLLREEVLYGRAAEAWGFTHALRPTFVVVEGSGWTLHDVRSAARGAAGILAECGVLLREISVHFVDGPERLRYYRLSTARELVSALDYPKPAVHFLKDTRRRTAFDAETFARSNSRRHPALADTIWVTRGLPQPAVGLAHELVHVLVDSGEHSDAPGNLMRPVTAPDNTRLSAAQCERVRRVGTEHGHLEPL
;
A
#
# COMPACT_ATOMS: atom_id res chain seq x y z
N MET A 1 -41.61 -29.50 24.85
CA MET A 1 -40.92 -30.60 24.15
C MET A 1 -41.95 -31.42 23.38
N LYS A 2 -41.91 -31.40 22.04
CA LYS A 2 -42.40 -32.43 21.11
C LYS A 2 -42.20 -31.91 19.68
N THR A 3 -41.22 -32.47 18.99
CA THR A 3 -41.12 -32.56 17.52
C THR A 3 -41.70 -33.92 17.08
N PRO A 4 -41.86 -34.23 15.77
CA PRO A 4 -42.33 -33.47 14.60
C PRO A 4 -43.51 -34.24 13.90
N PRO A 5 -43.93 -33.94 12.65
CA PRO A 5 -43.30 -34.59 11.48
C PRO A 5 -43.29 -33.77 10.16
N THR A 6 -42.70 -34.38 9.15
CA THR A 6 -42.24 -33.86 7.85
C THR A 6 -43.20 -34.07 6.65
N ARG A 7 -42.91 -33.33 5.56
CA ARG A 7 -43.16 -33.56 4.11
C ARG A 7 -44.50 -33.02 3.52
N ARG A 8 -44.41 -32.18 2.49
CA ARG A 8 -44.25 -32.54 1.05
C ARG A 8 -44.06 -31.29 0.18
N ALA A 9 -43.28 -31.48 -0.89
CA ALA A 9 -43.05 -30.53 -1.96
C ALA A 9 -44.16 -30.63 -3.03
N SER A 10 -44.46 -29.51 -3.69
CA SER A 10 -45.13 -29.48 -4.99
C SER A 10 -44.66 -28.25 -5.77
N THR A 11 -43.88 -28.51 -6.81
CA THR A 11 -43.57 -27.64 -7.95
C THR A 11 -44.83 -27.37 -8.78
N LEU A 12 -45.11 -26.12 -9.17
CA LEU A 12 -45.17 -25.68 -10.58
C LEU A 12 -45.65 -24.23 -10.73
N ALA A 13 -45.17 -23.64 -11.83
CA ALA A 13 -45.79 -22.62 -12.68
C ALA A 13 -45.72 -21.15 -12.24
N ALA A 14 -44.91 -20.43 -13.02
CA ALA A 14 -44.89 -19.00 -13.17
C ALA A 14 -46.16 -18.47 -13.88
N ALA A 15 -46.38 -17.17 -13.66
CA ALA A 15 -46.81 -16.17 -14.63
C ALA A 15 -48.22 -15.55 -14.43
N LEU A 16 -48.17 -14.21 -14.48
CA LEU A 16 -49.19 -13.20 -14.80
C LEU A 16 -50.02 -12.54 -13.68
N LEU A 17 -49.63 -11.26 -13.50
CA LEU A 17 -50.42 -10.05 -13.27
C LEU A 17 -51.20 -9.92 -11.96
N LEU A 18 -50.73 -8.99 -11.13
CA LEU A 18 -51.60 -7.96 -10.56
C LEU A 18 -50.83 -6.63 -10.45
N LEU A 19 -51.37 -5.65 -11.16
CA LEU A 19 -51.06 -4.23 -11.11
C LEU A 19 -51.30 -3.69 -9.69
N ALA A 20 -50.24 -3.27 -9.00
CA ALA A 20 -50.29 -2.23 -7.96
C ALA A 20 -48.85 -1.90 -7.54
N GLY A 21 -48.43 -0.66 -7.72
CA GLY A 21 -47.12 -0.21 -7.23
C GLY A 21 -46.40 0.82 -8.09
N GLY A 22 -47.14 1.67 -8.83
CA GLY A 22 -46.58 2.93 -9.30
C GLY A 22 -46.32 3.86 -8.12
N ALA A 23 -45.20 3.67 -7.40
CA ALA A 23 -44.67 4.60 -6.40
C ALA A 23 -43.30 4.14 -5.86
N ALA A 24 -42.27 3.99 -6.70
CA ALA A 24 -40.90 3.78 -6.22
C ALA A 24 -39.84 4.21 -7.25
N ALA A 25 -39.95 5.44 -7.74
CA ALA A 25 -38.87 6.12 -8.48
C ALA A 25 -39.07 7.64 -8.42
N ARG A 26 -39.18 8.19 -7.21
CA ARG A 26 -39.21 9.65 -7.01
C ARG A 26 -38.60 9.98 -5.64
N ALA A 27 -37.28 9.90 -5.59
CA ALA A 27 -36.48 10.57 -4.58
C ALA A 27 -35.37 11.32 -5.31
N ALA A 28 -35.13 12.56 -4.87
CA ALA A 28 -34.24 13.58 -5.43
C ALA A 28 -34.79 14.41 -6.63
N SER A 29 -35.86 15.17 -6.40
CA SER A 29 -36.08 16.42 -7.13
C SER A 29 -36.70 17.50 -6.24
N ASP A 30 -36.05 17.84 -5.13
CA ASP A 30 -36.39 19.04 -4.36
C ASP A 30 -35.28 20.08 -4.53
N VAL A 31 -35.22 20.65 -5.73
CA VAL A 31 -34.61 21.97 -5.95
C VAL A 31 -35.59 22.76 -6.81
N ALA A 32 -36.40 23.59 -6.17
CA ALA A 32 -37.23 24.56 -6.84
C ALA A 32 -36.31 25.56 -7.58
N GLY A 33 -36.16 25.40 -8.90
CA GLY A 33 -35.47 26.35 -9.78
C GLY A 33 -34.10 25.91 -10.34
N GLU A 34 -33.67 24.66 -10.20
CA GLU A 34 -32.39 24.21 -10.77
C GLU A 34 -32.47 24.08 -12.31
N GLN A 35 -31.68 24.87 -13.03
CA GLN A 35 -31.27 24.50 -14.37
C GLN A 35 -30.56 23.14 -14.28
N ASP A 36 -30.79 22.23 -15.23
CA ASP A 36 -30.15 20.89 -15.25
C ASP A 36 -28.66 20.97 -14.82
N PRO A 37 -28.28 20.40 -13.66
CA PRO A 37 -26.92 20.47 -13.13
C PRO A 37 -25.85 20.06 -14.15
N ARG A 38 -26.19 19.10 -15.02
CA ARG A 38 -25.29 18.64 -16.08
C ARG A 38 -25.10 19.71 -17.15
N ALA A 39 -26.18 20.36 -17.58
CA ALA A 39 -26.14 21.46 -18.53
C ALA A 39 -25.35 22.65 -17.97
N LEU A 40 -25.54 22.99 -16.68
CA LEU A 40 -24.77 24.03 -16.01
C LEU A 40 -23.26 23.73 -16.02
N LEU A 41 -22.86 22.52 -15.60
CA LEU A 41 -21.46 22.12 -15.57
C LEU A 41 -20.83 22.10 -16.96
N ARG A 42 -21.56 21.66 -18.00
CA ARG A 42 -21.08 21.71 -19.40
C ARG A 42 -20.80 23.13 -19.86
N ARG A 43 -21.73 24.06 -19.64
CA ARG A 43 -21.52 25.47 -19.97
C ARG A 43 -20.36 26.06 -19.18
N ALA A 44 -20.22 25.69 -17.91
CA ALA A 44 -19.13 26.15 -17.06
C ALA A 44 -17.75 25.71 -17.55
N VAL A 45 -17.62 24.45 -17.96
CA VAL A 45 -16.39 23.93 -18.58
C VAL A 45 -16.10 24.67 -19.88
N GLN A 46 -17.10 24.86 -20.75
CA GLN A 46 -16.93 25.59 -22.01
C GLN A 46 -16.47 27.03 -21.78
N ALA A 47 -17.13 27.76 -20.86
CA ALA A 47 -16.78 29.14 -20.55
C ALA A 47 -15.35 29.24 -19.97
N ALA A 48 -14.96 28.32 -19.08
CA ALA A 48 -13.61 28.28 -18.51
C ALA A 48 -12.53 27.86 -19.53
N CYS A 49 -12.91 27.15 -20.60
CA CYS A 49 -12.04 26.82 -21.71
C CYS A 49 -11.75 28.04 -22.59
N GLU A 50 -12.80 28.77 -22.96
CA GLU A 50 -12.73 30.00 -23.77
C GLU A 50 -12.05 31.14 -22.99
N ALA A 51 -12.21 31.16 -21.67
CA ALA A 51 -11.49 32.08 -20.80
C ALA A 51 -9.97 31.82 -20.88
N GLY A 52 -9.25 32.78 -21.43
CA GLY A 52 -7.80 32.86 -21.32
C GLY A 52 -7.34 32.99 -19.86
N ALA A 53 -6.04 33.19 -19.64
CA ALA A 53 -5.49 33.32 -18.29
C ALA A 53 -5.96 34.58 -17.53
N ALA A 54 -6.51 35.59 -18.21
CA ALA A 54 -6.73 36.95 -17.67
C ALA A 54 -8.20 37.40 -17.53
N ASP A 55 -9.18 36.75 -18.15
CA ASP A 55 -10.54 37.31 -18.27
C ASP A 55 -11.64 36.49 -17.58
N ILE A 56 -11.50 36.30 -16.25
CA ILE A 56 -12.58 35.69 -15.45
C ILE A 56 -13.85 36.55 -15.44
N ALA A 57 -13.73 37.88 -15.54
CA ALA A 57 -14.89 38.78 -15.57
C ALA A 57 -15.78 38.55 -16.81
N VAL A 58 -15.15 38.42 -17.99
CA VAL A 58 -15.85 38.12 -19.26
C VAL A 58 -16.45 36.70 -19.22
N MET A 59 -15.74 35.74 -18.64
CA MET A 59 -16.29 34.39 -18.42
C MET A 59 -17.50 34.40 -17.47
N ALA A 60 -17.49 35.25 -16.45
CA ALA A 60 -18.62 35.39 -15.52
C ALA A 60 -19.88 35.91 -16.21
N GLU A 61 -19.75 36.81 -17.20
CA GLU A 61 -20.86 37.29 -18.03
C GLU A 61 -21.52 36.16 -18.85
N GLY A 62 -20.72 35.19 -19.33
CA GLY A 62 -21.19 33.99 -20.02
C GLY A 62 -21.94 33.00 -19.11
N LEU A 63 -21.69 33.06 -17.79
CA LEU A 63 -22.34 32.22 -16.79
C LEU A 63 -23.61 32.91 -16.28
N ARG A 64 -24.69 32.86 -17.08
CA ARG A 64 -26.00 33.49 -16.77
C ARG A 64 -26.42 33.32 -15.30
N GLY A 65 -26.62 34.43 -14.61
CA GLY A 65 -27.08 34.47 -13.21
C GLY A 65 -25.99 34.20 -12.16
N MET A 66 -24.74 33.97 -12.58
CA MET A 66 -23.62 33.77 -11.67
C MET A 66 -22.90 35.09 -11.38
N ARG A 67 -22.56 35.29 -10.11
CA ARG A 67 -21.71 36.40 -9.64
C ARG A 67 -20.41 35.83 -9.10
N LEU A 68 -19.28 36.35 -9.57
CA LEU A 68 -17.97 36.01 -9.01
C LEU A 68 -17.91 36.48 -7.54
N LEU A 69 -17.58 35.55 -6.65
CA LEU A 69 -17.31 35.82 -5.24
C LEU A 69 -15.83 36.02 -4.99
N GLU A 70 -15.00 35.16 -5.59
CA GLU A 70 -13.58 35.08 -5.26
C GLU A 70 -12.80 34.46 -6.43
N GLN A 71 -11.59 34.96 -6.65
CA GLN A 71 -10.61 34.37 -7.55
C GLN A 71 -9.28 34.22 -6.81
N THR A 72 -8.72 33.01 -6.83
CA THR A 72 -7.44 32.70 -6.21
C THR A 72 -6.46 32.09 -7.23
N PRO A 73 -5.20 32.56 -7.30
CA PRO A 73 -4.19 31.93 -8.14
C PRO A 73 -3.83 30.56 -7.57
N MET A 74 -3.84 29.53 -8.40
CA MET A 74 -3.38 28.20 -8.01
C MET A 74 -1.87 28.13 -8.19
N ARG A 75 -1.14 27.66 -7.17
CA ARG A 75 0.32 27.55 -7.21
C ARG A 75 0.80 26.11 -7.05
N ALA A 76 1.84 25.75 -7.78
CA ALA A 76 2.60 24.52 -7.56
C ALA A 76 4.09 24.86 -7.48
N ARG A 77 4.74 24.47 -6.38
CA ARG A 77 6.17 24.78 -6.10
C ARG A 77 6.51 26.27 -6.26
N GLY A 78 5.62 27.15 -5.80
CA GLY A 78 5.77 28.62 -5.88
C GLY A 78 5.30 29.26 -7.19
N THR A 79 5.26 28.50 -8.28
CA THR A 79 4.82 28.99 -9.60
C THR A 79 3.29 29.01 -9.71
N VAL A 80 2.71 30.05 -10.30
CA VAL A 80 1.28 30.08 -10.64
C VAL A 80 1.04 29.11 -11.79
N VAL A 81 0.17 28.13 -11.57
CA VAL A 81 -0.17 27.06 -12.52
C VAL A 81 -1.62 27.12 -12.97
N GLY A 82 -2.34 28.18 -12.63
CA GLY A 82 -3.77 28.27 -12.88
C GLY A 82 -4.50 29.23 -11.97
N TRP A 83 -5.83 29.15 -12.00
CA TRP A 83 -6.72 29.91 -11.13
C TRP A 83 -7.88 29.05 -10.65
N ARG A 84 -8.45 29.42 -9.50
CA ARG A 84 -9.70 28.91 -8.96
C ARG A 84 -10.68 30.09 -8.80
N GLY A 85 -11.85 30.00 -9.42
CA GLY A 85 -12.93 30.98 -9.33
C GLY A 85 -14.13 30.38 -8.60
N ARG A 86 -14.72 31.13 -7.66
CA ARG A 86 -15.93 30.76 -6.94
C ARG A 86 -17.05 31.72 -7.30
N PHE A 87 -18.18 31.18 -7.71
CA PHE A 87 -19.34 31.92 -8.20
C PHE A 87 -20.58 31.55 -7.40
N ALA A 88 -21.44 32.52 -7.14
CA ALA A 88 -22.75 32.30 -6.52
C ALA A 88 -23.88 32.64 -7.47
N HIS A 89 -24.93 31.84 -7.43
CA HIS A 89 -26.18 32.09 -8.12
C HIS A 89 -27.23 32.63 -7.15
N SER A 90 -28.14 33.49 -7.62
CA SER A 90 -29.24 34.03 -6.81
C SER A 90 -30.18 32.95 -6.25
N GLY A 91 -30.27 31.81 -6.93
CA GLY A 91 -31.00 30.61 -6.50
C GLY A 91 -30.33 29.78 -5.39
N GLY A 92 -29.27 30.27 -4.75
CA GLY A 92 -28.70 29.65 -3.54
C GLY A 92 -27.70 28.51 -3.76
N TYR A 93 -27.19 28.33 -4.98
CA TYR A 93 -26.11 27.38 -5.29
C TYR A 93 -24.81 28.10 -5.68
N GLN A 94 -23.69 27.39 -5.60
CA GLN A 94 -22.37 27.91 -5.97
C GLN A 94 -21.69 27.01 -7.01
N LEU A 95 -20.90 27.63 -7.86
CA LEU A 95 -20.05 26.97 -8.84
C LEU A 95 -18.59 27.31 -8.52
N ILE A 96 -17.73 26.29 -8.46
CA ILE A 96 -16.29 26.45 -8.29
C ILE A 96 -15.63 25.93 -9.57
N LEU A 97 -14.84 26.78 -10.22
CA LEU A 97 -14.10 26.45 -11.42
C LEU A 97 -12.60 26.48 -11.13
N GLU A 98 -11.89 25.43 -11.51
CA GLU A 98 -10.43 25.38 -11.46
C GLU A 98 -9.88 25.17 -12.85
N ARG A 99 -9.00 26.08 -13.27
CA ARG A 99 -8.28 25.99 -14.55
C ARG A 99 -6.80 25.83 -14.27
N VAL A 100 -6.24 24.69 -14.62
CA VAL A 100 -4.80 24.42 -14.48
C VAL A 100 -4.13 24.48 -15.83
N ALA A 101 -3.21 25.42 -16.01
CA ALA A 101 -2.40 25.59 -17.20
C ALA A 101 -0.91 25.72 -16.84
N LEU A 102 -0.08 24.86 -17.43
CA LEU A 102 1.36 24.85 -17.22
C LEU A 102 2.05 25.44 -18.44
N GLY A 103 2.83 26.52 -18.25
CA GLY A 103 3.46 27.23 -19.36
C GLY A 103 2.44 27.77 -20.38
N GLY A 104 1.28 28.23 -19.90
CA GLY A 104 0.19 28.74 -20.74
C GLY A 104 -0.70 27.67 -21.40
N ARG A 105 -0.25 26.40 -21.45
CA ARG A 105 -1.02 25.30 -22.03
C ARG A 105 -1.98 24.71 -21.02
N LEU A 106 -3.27 24.63 -21.37
CA LEU A 106 -4.30 24.01 -20.55
C LEU A 106 -3.94 22.53 -20.28
N ARG A 107 -4.15 22.08 -19.04
CA ARG A 107 -3.91 20.69 -18.63
C ARG A 107 -5.17 20.01 -18.12
N ARG A 108 -5.99 20.74 -17.35
CA ARG A 108 -7.29 20.26 -16.88
C ARG A 108 -8.20 21.42 -16.48
N LEU A 109 -9.49 21.15 -16.53
CA LEU A 109 -10.57 21.97 -16.00
C LEU A 109 -11.41 21.14 -15.03
N ASN A 110 -11.70 21.70 -13.86
CA ASN A 110 -12.65 21.12 -12.91
C ASN A 110 -13.81 22.10 -12.72
N ALA A 111 -15.04 21.62 -12.79
CA ALA A 111 -16.23 22.39 -12.47
C ALA A 111 -17.01 21.67 -11.37
N GLU A 112 -17.09 22.27 -10.18
CA GLU A 112 -17.80 21.76 -9.02
C GLU A 112 -19.05 22.58 -8.76
N LEU A 113 -20.20 21.90 -8.67
CA LEU A 113 -21.47 22.47 -8.24
C LEU A 113 -21.69 22.15 -6.76
N GLN A 114 -21.96 23.19 -5.98
CA GLN A 114 -22.44 23.10 -4.61
C GLN A 114 -23.88 23.59 -4.53
N ALA A 115 -24.75 22.86 -3.83
CA ALA A 115 -26.16 23.23 -3.65
C ALA A 115 -26.61 22.95 -2.23
N ASN A 116 -27.82 23.40 -1.87
CA ASN A 116 -28.38 23.15 -0.56
C ASN A 116 -28.64 21.64 -0.35
N VAL A 117 -28.06 21.09 0.72
CA VAL A 117 -28.28 19.75 1.22
C VAL A 117 -28.48 19.84 2.73
N ALA A 118 -29.67 19.46 3.20
CA ALA A 118 -30.06 19.52 4.60
C ALA A 118 -29.80 20.91 5.23
N GLY A 119 -30.16 21.97 4.51
CA GLY A 119 -30.07 23.36 5.00
C GLY A 119 -28.69 24.01 4.86
N ALA A 120 -27.68 23.31 4.32
CA ALA A 120 -26.33 23.83 4.14
C ALA A 120 -25.86 23.70 2.69
N LEU A 121 -25.06 24.67 2.23
CA LEU A 121 -24.41 24.59 0.93
C LEU A 121 -23.34 23.49 0.94
N ARG A 122 -23.51 22.44 0.13
CA ARG A 122 -22.60 21.28 0.07
C ARG A 122 -22.25 20.88 -1.36
N PRO A 123 -21.08 20.27 -1.59
CA PRO A 123 -20.68 19.77 -2.91
C PRO A 123 -21.64 18.69 -3.42
N ARG A 124 -22.14 18.84 -4.65
CA ARG A 124 -23.11 17.91 -5.26
C ARG A 124 -22.49 17.12 -6.41
N MET A 125 -21.85 17.83 -7.33
CA MET A 125 -21.38 17.23 -8.58
C MET A 125 -20.11 17.91 -9.04
N LEU A 126 -19.21 17.13 -9.61
CA LEU A 126 -17.93 17.54 -10.17
C LEU A 126 -17.84 17.05 -11.61
N ALA A 127 -17.53 17.94 -12.54
CA ALA A 127 -17.15 17.60 -13.91
C ALA A 127 -15.64 17.78 -14.09
N LEU A 128 -15.04 16.85 -14.83
CA LEU A 128 -13.60 16.79 -15.10
C LEU A 128 -13.39 16.87 -16.61
N ALA A 129 -12.68 17.90 -17.06
CA ALA A 129 -12.39 18.13 -18.47
C ALA A 129 -10.88 18.16 -18.75
N GLY A 130 -10.53 17.64 -19.93
CA GLY A 130 -9.18 17.53 -20.43
C GLY A 130 -8.63 18.85 -21.03
N PRO A 131 -7.41 18.83 -21.58
CA PRO A 131 -6.80 19.98 -22.24
C PRO A 131 -7.48 20.36 -23.57
N ASP A 132 -8.27 19.44 -24.14
CA ASP A 132 -9.13 19.61 -25.30
C ASP A 132 -10.50 20.20 -24.94
N CYS A 133 -10.71 20.54 -23.66
CA CYS A 133 -11.95 21.08 -23.11
C CYS A 133 -13.16 20.13 -23.21
N VAL A 134 -12.92 18.85 -23.49
CA VAL A 134 -13.95 17.83 -23.49
C VAL A 134 -14.08 17.26 -22.07
N ILE A 135 -15.31 17.12 -21.60
CA ILE A 135 -15.59 16.42 -20.33
C ILE A 135 -15.29 14.94 -20.51
N GLN A 136 -14.35 14.44 -19.71
CA GLN A 136 -13.95 13.03 -19.71
C GLN A 136 -14.81 12.21 -18.75
N GLY A 137 -15.36 12.86 -17.73
CA GLY A 137 -16.22 12.22 -16.73
C GLY A 137 -16.55 13.17 -15.59
N GLY A 138 -17.13 12.61 -14.53
CA GLY A 138 -17.46 13.37 -13.33
C GLY A 138 -17.69 12.50 -12.11
N ARG A 139 -18.00 13.15 -10.99
CA ARG A 139 -18.37 12.49 -9.73
C ARG A 139 -19.58 13.18 -9.12
N ARG A 140 -20.49 12.42 -8.51
CA ARG A 140 -21.66 12.97 -7.78
C ARG A 140 -21.66 12.46 -6.35
N LEU A 141 -21.86 13.36 -5.39
CA LEU A 141 -22.03 13.00 -3.98
C LEU A 141 -23.51 12.73 -3.70
N ARG A 142 -23.79 11.56 -3.12
CA ARG A 142 -25.09 11.25 -2.53
C ARG A 142 -25.03 11.51 -1.04
N TYR A 143 -26.13 12.02 -0.49
CA TYR A 143 -26.27 12.35 0.92
C TYR A 143 -27.45 11.60 1.50
N GLU A 144 -27.36 11.29 2.78
CA GLU A 144 -28.49 10.85 3.60
C GLU A 144 -29.44 12.02 3.86
N ALA A 145 -30.65 11.74 4.35
CA ALA A 145 -31.62 12.77 4.74
C ALA A 145 -31.07 13.70 5.85
N SER A 146 -30.18 13.19 6.70
CA SER A 146 -29.43 13.94 7.72
C SER A 146 -28.44 14.95 7.14
N GLY A 147 -28.12 14.87 5.85
CA GLY A 147 -27.09 15.70 5.20
C GLY A 147 -25.67 15.13 5.30
N LEU A 148 -25.49 13.94 5.86
CA LEU A 148 -24.22 13.23 5.87
C LEU A 148 -23.91 12.62 4.49
N PRO A 149 -22.64 12.63 4.05
CA PRO A 149 -22.26 12.05 2.76
C PRO A 149 -22.35 10.52 2.81
N ALA A 150 -23.17 9.94 1.93
CA ALA A 150 -23.41 8.50 1.88
C ALA A 150 -22.46 7.78 0.91
N ALA A 151 -22.26 8.35 -0.28
CA ALA A 151 -21.48 7.72 -1.36
C ALA A 151 -21.01 8.73 -2.41
N VAL A 152 -19.97 8.35 -3.17
CA VAL A 152 -19.56 9.00 -4.42
C VAL A 152 -19.97 8.11 -5.59
N GLU A 153 -20.68 8.65 -6.56
CA GLU A 153 -21.00 7.99 -7.83
C GLU A 153 -20.07 8.46 -8.93
N VAL A 154 -19.64 7.54 -9.79
CA VAL A 154 -18.86 7.86 -10.99
C VAL A 154 -19.81 8.20 -12.14
N LEU A 155 -19.47 9.26 -12.88
CA LEU A 155 -20.22 9.74 -14.03
C LEU A 155 -19.38 9.61 -15.32
N ASN A 156 -20.04 9.29 -16.42
CA ASN A 156 -19.42 9.27 -17.75
C ASN A 156 -19.21 10.68 -18.34
N ALA A 157 -18.69 10.77 -19.57
CA ALA A 157 -18.46 12.04 -20.27
C ALA A 157 -19.73 12.90 -20.44
N SER A 158 -20.90 12.27 -20.51
CA SER A 158 -22.19 12.96 -20.53
C SER A 158 -22.70 13.34 -19.13
N LEU A 159 -21.92 13.13 -18.07
CA LEU A 159 -22.28 13.32 -16.67
C LEU A 159 -23.48 12.45 -16.21
N ALA A 160 -23.70 11.32 -16.89
CA ALA A 160 -24.68 10.32 -16.49
C ALA A 160 -24.01 9.25 -15.58
N PRO A 161 -24.72 8.70 -14.58
CA PRO A 161 -24.18 7.66 -13.71
C PRO A 161 -23.73 6.42 -14.49
N THR A 162 -22.58 5.86 -14.14
CA THR A 162 -22.07 4.62 -14.74
C THR A 162 -22.55 3.35 -14.03
N GLY A 163 -23.23 3.50 -12.88
CA GLY A 163 -23.56 2.41 -11.96
C GLY A 163 -22.48 2.11 -10.92
N VAL A 164 -21.27 2.66 -11.07
CA VAL A 164 -20.19 2.52 -10.09
C VAL A 164 -20.36 3.53 -8.95
N SER A 165 -20.35 3.06 -7.71
CA SER A 165 -20.49 3.88 -6.51
C SER A 165 -19.54 3.43 -5.40
N GLU A 166 -18.85 4.39 -4.78
CA GLU A 166 -17.97 4.19 -3.64
C GLU A 166 -18.69 4.64 -2.35
N PRO A 167 -18.80 3.80 -1.31
CA PRO A 167 -19.37 4.22 -0.04
C PRO A 167 -18.48 5.26 0.67
N LEU A 168 -19.13 6.13 1.44
CA LEU A 168 -18.46 7.10 2.33
C LEU A 168 -18.82 6.88 3.79
N ASN A 169 -20.02 6.40 4.07
CA ASN A 169 -20.50 6.20 5.44
C ASN A 169 -21.48 5.00 5.56
N PRO A 170 -21.06 3.79 5.17
CA PRO A 170 -21.93 2.62 5.17
C PRO A 170 -22.32 2.21 6.60
N PRO A 171 -23.39 1.42 6.81
CA PRO A 171 -23.63 0.80 8.11
C PRO A 171 -22.51 -0.18 8.47
N VAL A 172 -22.18 -0.29 9.76
CA VAL A 172 -21.22 -1.27 10.26
C VAL A 172 -21.84 -2.66 10.17
N PRO A 173 -21.17 -3.66 9.56
CA PRO A 173 -21.66 -5.04 9.54
C PRO A 173 -21.88 -5.58 10.97
N PRO A 174 -22.93 -6.39 11.22
CA PRO A 174 -23.09 -7.06 12.50
C PRO A 174 -21.93 -8.05 12.73
N GLY A 175 -21.59 -8.30 13.98
CA GLY A 175 -20.54 -9.24 14.36
C GLY A 175 -20.38 -9.34 15.88
N ALA A 176 -19.62 -10.34 16.32
CA ALA A 176 -19.22 -10.50 17.71
C ALA A 176 -17.85 -9.89 17.95
N ASP A 177 -17.54 -9.57 19.20
CA ASP A 177 -16.21 -9.10 19.58
C ASP A 177 -15.17 -10.23 19.43
N PRO A 178 -14.06 -10.02 18.71
CA PRO A 178 -13.06 -11.07 18.47
C PRO A 178 -12.15 -11.34 19.66
N GLY A 179 -12.22 -10.53 20.73
CA GLY A 179 -11.27 -10.55 21.83
C GLY A 179 -9.84 -10.19 21.40
N GLY A 180 -8.90 -10.33 22.33
CA GLY A 180 -7.49 -9.97 22.12
C GLY A 180 -7.13 -8.59 22.67
N VAL A 181 -6.00 -8.04 22.22
CA VAL A 181 -5.44 -6.78 22.73
C VAL A 181 -6.03 -5.60 21.98
N ALA A 182 -6.72 -4.71 22.68
CA ALA A 182 -7.27 -3.49 22.10
C ALA A 182 -6.16 -2.55 21.64
N VAL A 183 -6.10 -2.31 20.33
CA VAL A 183 -5.19 -1.35 19.70
C VAL A 183 -6.01 -0.32 18.93
N ALA A 184 -5.87 0.96 19.30
CA ALA A 184 -6.55 2.05 18.63
C ALA A 184 -5.81 2.45 17.35
N ALA A 185 -6.54 2.49 16.24
CA ALA A 185 -6.07 3.03 14.97
C ALA A 185 -6.70 4.40 14.75
N VAL A 186 -5.97 5.47 15.10
CA VAL A 186 -6.40 6.85 14.86
C VAL A 186 -5.89 7.31 13.50
N ASP A 187 -6.81 7.41 12.54
CA ASP A 187 -6.46 7.68 11.14
C ASP A 187 -7.70 8.27 10.42
N ALA A 188 -7.72 8.24 9.09
CA ALA A 188 -8.84 8.59 8.23
C ALA A 188 -10.10 7.71 8.39
N GLY A 189 -10.09 6.74 9.31
CA GLY A 189 -11.08 5.67 9.47
C GLY A 189 -10.62 4.34 8.87
N VAL A 190 -11.44 3.29 8.93
CA VAL A 190 -11.12 1.95 8.38
C VAL A 190 -12.26 1.46 7.51
N ASN A 191 -11.96 0.87 6.34
CA ASN A 191 -12.96 0.14 5.57
C ASN A 191 -13.29 -1.20 6.26
N TYR A 192 -14.22 -1.15 7.20
CA TYR A 192 -14.72 -2.30 7.94
C TYR A 192 -15.61 -3.26 7.12
N LEU A 193 -15.86 -2.96 5.84
CA LEU A 193 -16.57 -3.89 4.94
C LEU A 193 -15.64 -5.00 4.42
N LEU A 194 -14.32 -4.84 4.55
CA LEU A 194 -13.36 -5.88 4.19
C LEU A 194 -13.38 -7.00 5.27
N PRO A 195 -13.46 -8.30 4.90
CA PRO A 195 -13.52 -9.40 5.86
C PRO A 195 -12.40 -9.37 6.92
N GLN A 196 -11.15 -9.22 6.45
CA GLN A 196 -9.97 -9.10 7.32
C GLN A 196 -10.04 -7.96 8.35
N MET A 197 -10.82 -6.90 8.08
CA MET A 197 -11.04 -5.82 9.04
C MET A 197 -12.20 -6.18 9.95
N SER A 198 -13.33 -6.58 9.36
CA SER A 198 -14.58 -6.88 10.07
C SER A 198 -14.41 -7.94 11.15
N GLU A 199 -13.64 -9.00 10.86
CA GLU A 199 -13.30 -10.10 11.77
C GLU A 199 -12.45 -9.66 12.97
N ARG A 200 -11.85 -8.47 12.92
CA ARG A 200 -10.97 -7.94 13.98
C ARG A 200 -11.51 -6.69 14.66
N LEU A 201 -12.70 -6.21 14.30
CA LEU A 201 -13.28 -5.02 14.92
C LEU A 201 -13.65 -5.25 16.38
N ALA A 202 -13.17 -4.36 17.25
CA ALA A 202 -13.56 -4.31 18.64
C ALA A 202 -15.05 -3.94 18.79
N ARG A 203 -15.77 -4.75 19.56
CA ARG A 203 -17.20 -4.56 19.83
C ARG A 203 -17.54 -4.68 21.31
N ASP A 204 -18.63 -4.05 21.73
CA ASP A 204 -19.24 -4.29 23.05
C ASP A 204 -20.01 -5.62 23.08
N ALA A 205 -20.61 -5.94 24.23
CA ALA A 205 -21.34 -7.18 24.45
C ALA A 205 -22.59 -7.29 23.55
N GLU A 206 -23.13 -6.15 23.12
CA GLU A 206 -24.28 -6.03 22.23
C GLU A 206 -23.87 -6.09 20.74
N GLY A 207 -22.58 -6.18 20.44
CA GLY A 207 -22.04 -6.27 19.09
C GLY A 207 -21.86 -4.93 18.38
N ALA A 208 -22.07 -3.80 19.06
CA ALA A 208 -21.81 -2.48 18.52
C ALA A 208 -20.31 -2.17 18.56
N ILE A 209 -19.82 -1.47 17.54
CA ILE A 209 -18.40 -1.12 17.41
C ILE A 209 -17.97 -0.17 18.54
N LEU A 210 -16.79 -0.40 19.13
CA LEU A 210 -16.20 0.51 20.13
C LEU A 210 -15.57 1.77 19.50
N GLY A 211 -15.19 1.69 18.23
CA GLY A 211 -14.62 2.79 17.46
C GLY A 211 -15.63 3.91 17.17
N TYR A 212 -15.12 5.11 16.89
CA TYR A 212 -15.93 6.31 16.70
C TYR A 212 -15.39 7.25 15.62
N ASP A 213 -16.31 7.88 14.88
CA ASP A 213 -16.01 8.92 13.91
C ASP A 213 -16.14 10.29 14.56
N TYR A 214 -15.02 10.96 14.85
CA TYR A 214 -15.04 12.31 15.42
C TYR A 214 -15.08 13.43 14.37
N TRP A 215 -15.07 13.08 13.08
CA TRP A 215 -15.35 14.00 11.98
C TRP A 215 -16.85 14.23 11.87
N GLU A 216 -17.62 13.13 11.77
CA GLU A 216 -19.07 13.14 11.54
C GLU A 216 -19.89 12.96 12.83
N MET A 217 -19.20 12.66 13.93
CA MET A 217 -19.75 12.48 15.29
C MET A 217 -20.73 11.31 15.38
N GLU A 218 -20.30 10.13 14.93
CA GLU A 218 -21.11 8.91 14.92
C GLU A 218 -20.29 7.62 15.04
N ARG A 219 -20.96 6.49 15.27
CA ARG A 219 -20.33 5.16 15.39
C ARG A 219 -20.03 4.49 14.03
N ARG A 220 -19.56 5.27 13.05
CA ARG A 220 -19.20 4.79 11.70
C ARG A 220 -17.82 5.34 11.26
N PRO A 221 -16.70 4.95 11.90
CA PRO A 221 -15.36 5.44 11.57
C PRO A 221 -14.81 4.85 10.26
N PHE A 222 -15.48 5.14 9.15
CA PHE A 222 -15.15 4.62 7.83
C PHE A 222 -14.01 5.41 7.19
N ASP A 223 -13.13 4.74 6.43
CA ASP A 223 -11.91 5.35 5.85
C ASP A 223 -12.24 6.34 4.73
N ALA A 224 -12.71 7.55 5.05
CA ALA A 224 -13.28 8.50 4.10
C ALA A 224 -12.88 9.95 4.39
N ASN A 225 -11.58 10.24 4.48
CA ASN A 225 -11.12 11.60 4.79
C ASN A 225 -11.36 12.58 3.63
N PRO A 226 -12.25 13.58 3.78
CA PRO A 226 -12.63 14.47 2.69
C PRO A 226 -11.78 15.76 2.65
N ALA A 227 -10.79 15.93 3.54
CA ALA A 227 -10.08 17.20 3.75
C ALA A 227 -9.42 17.77 2.48
N ARG A 228 -8.92 16.89 1.58
CA ARG A 228 -8.37 17.31 0.29
C ARG A 228 -9.45 17.45 -0.78
N SER A 229 -10.37 16.50 -0.83
CA SER A 229 -11.49 16.50 -1.76
C SER A 229 -12.59 15.56 -1.24
N PRO A 230 -13.85 16.02 -1.16
CA PRO A 230 -14.97 15.15 -0.81
C PRO A 230 -15.32 14.19 -1.96
N PHE A 231 -14.97 14.52 -3.20
CA PHE A 231 -15.16 13.63 -4.36
C PHE A 231 -14.04 12.59 -4.49
N PHE A 232 -12.85 12.87 -3.95
CA PHE A 232 -11.69 11.97 -3.95
C PHE A 232 -11.14 11.84 -2.52
N PRO A 233 -11.88 11.21 -1.61
CA PRO A 233 -11.47 11.09 -0.22
C PRO A 233 -10.14 10.34 -0.12
N GLN A 234 -9.28 10.80 0.79
CA GLN A 234 -8.03 10.13 1.10
C GLN A 234 -8.33 8.85 1.87
N ARG A 235 -7.82 7.72 1.36
CA ARG A 235 -7.96 6.40 1.98
C ARG A 235 -6.63 5.98 2.60
N HIS A 236 -6.43 6.24 3.88
CA HIS A 236 -5.15 5.98 4.55
C HIS A 236 -5.30 4.94 5.66
N GLY A 237 -6.36 5.03 6.46
CA GLY A 237 -6.51 4.21 7.65
C GLY A 237 -6.75 2.72 7.36
N THR A 238 -7.36 2.36 6.22
CA THR A 238 -7.49 0.94 5.82
C THR A 238 -6.12 0.32 5.56
N ARG A 239 -5.19 1.08 4.97
CA ARG A 239 -3.84 0.58 4.67
C ARG A 239 -3.05 0.37 5.96
N THR A 240 -3.09 1.34 6.87
CA THR A 240 -2.43 1.23 8.18
C THR A 240 -3.03 0.12 9.03
N ALA A 241 -4.36 0.03 9.13
CA ALA A 241 -5.04 -1.06 9.84
C ALA A 241 -4.70 -2.44 9.24
N SER A 242 -4.57 -2.56 7.92
CA SER A 242 -4.20 -3.84 7.30
C SER A 242 -2.80 -4.32 7.70
N LEU A 243 -1.85 -3.40 7.79
CA LEU A 243 -0.49 -3.72 8.22
C LEU A 243 -0.45 -4.06 9.71
N LEU A 244 -1.23 -3.33 10.52
CA LEU A 244 -1.37 -3.62 11.96
C LEU A 244 -1.85 -5.06 12.17
N LEU A 245 -2.93 -5.46 11.51
CA LEU A 245 -3.51 -6.80 11.66
C LEU A 245 -2.63 -7.90 11.05
N GLU A 246 -1.80 -7.56 10.05
CA GLU A 246 -0.84 -8.50 9.47
C GLU A 246 0.37 -8.72 10.40
N GLU A 247 0.89 -7.70 11.06
CA GLU A 247 2.03 -7.86 11.98
C GLU A 247 1.61 -8.24 13.41
N ALA A 248 0.38 -7.89 13.78
CA ALA A 248 -0.29 -8.30 15.00
C ALA A 248 -1.72 -8.79 14.66
N PRO A 249 -1.90 -10.09 14.36
CA PRO A 249 -3.09 -10.83 14.82
C PRO A 249 -3.18 -10.66 16.34
N VAL A 250 -4.07 -11.19 17.13
CA VAL A 250 -4.29 -10.72 18.53
C VAL A 250 -4.75 -9.28 18.67
N ALA A 251 -4.39 -8.35 17.78
CA ALA A 251 -4.93 -7.01 17.81
C ALA A 251 -6.44 -7.06 17.57
N ARG A 252 -7.15 -6.53 18.57
CA ARG A 252 -8.57 -6.17 18.56
C ARG A 252 -8.63 -4.71 18.12
N LEU A 253 -9.06 -4.47 16.89
CA LEU A 253 -8.95 -3.17 16.22
C LEU A 253 -10.03 -2.20 16.73
N VAL A 254 -9.62 -1.07 17.33
CA VAL A 254 -10.51 0.03 17.70
C VAL A 254 -10.30 1.20 16.72
N PRO A 255 -11.11 1.34 15.66
CA PRO A 255 -10.91 2.40 14.67
C PRO A 255 -11.45 3.74 15.16
N TYR A 256 -10.63 4.79 15.11
CA TYR A 256 -11.07 6.16 15.34
C TYR A 256 -10.79 7.01 14.11
N ARG A 257 -11.83 7.62 13.53
CA ARG A 257 -11.64 8.65 12.52
C ARG A 257 -11.38 9.98 13.22
N TYR A 258 -10.17 10.49 12.99
CA TYR A 258 -9.64 11.64 13.73
C TYR A 258 -10.45 12.93 13.52
N PRO A 259 -10.48 13.84 14.51
CA PRO A 259 -11.42 14.95 14.58
C PRO A 259 -11.01 16.17 13.75
N ARG A 260 -10.57 16.02 12.49
CA ARG A 260 -10.50 17.22 11.63
C ARG A 260 -11.92 17.62 11.18
N PRO A 261 -12.19 18.93 10.99
CA PRO A 261 -11.30 20.07 11.22
C PRO A 261 -11.15 20.51 12.69
N SER A 262 -11.90 19.93 13.64
CA SER A 262 -11.95 20.38 15.05
C SER A 262 -11.05 19.55 15.99
N MET A 263 -9.73 19.77 15.91
CA MET A 263 -8.75 18.97 16.66
C MET A 263 -8.86 19.09 18.20
N SER A 264 -9.63 20.06 18.71
CA SER A 264 -9.98 20.16 20.15
C SER A 264 -10.69 18.91 20.68
N ARG A 265 -11.35 18.13 19.83
CA ARG A 265 -12.00 16.86 20.21
C ARG A 265 -11.03 15.71 20.41
N MET A 266 -9.72 15.88 20.16
CA MET A 266 -8.73 14.84 20.43
C MET A 266 -8.74 14.37 21.88
N ARG A 267 -9.11 15.23 22.84
CA ARG A 267 -9.33 14.81 24.23
C ARG A 267 -10.41 13.74 24.33
N ALA A 268 -11.59 13.99 23.78
CA ALA A 268 -12.71 13.05 23.85
C ALA A 268 -12.37 11.70 23.17
N LEU A 269 -11.52 11.72 22.13
CA LEU A 269 -11.00 10.50 21.51
C LEU A 269 -10.07 9.73 22.44
N VAL A 270 -9.12 10.42 23.08
CA VAL A 270 -8.19 9.79 24.03
C VAL A 270 -8.94 9.22 25.23
N ASP A 271 -9.89 9.98 25.78
CA ASP A 271 -10.74 9.53 26.90
C ASP A 271 -11.54 8.27 26.49
N ALA A 272 -12.18 8.27 25.32
CA ALA A 272 -12.90 7.09 24.82
C ALA A 272 -11.99 5.88 24.55
N ALA A 273 -10.75 6.09 24.09
CA ALA A 273 -9.78 5.02 23.94
C ALA A 273 -9.45 4.39 25.30
N ALA A 274 -9.22 5.19 26.33
CA ALA A 274 -8.97 4.72 27.69
C ALA A 274 -10.18 3.94 28.23
N ASP A 275 -11.40 4.47 28.07
CA ASP A 275 -12.64 3.81 28.50
C ASP A 275 -12.89 2.48 27.78
N ALA A 276 -12.48 2.37 26.50
CA ALA A 276 -12.52 1.14 25.72
C ALA A 276 -11.43 0.12 26.12
N GLY A 277 -10.61 0.41 27.12
CA GLY A 277 -9.52 -0.44 27.59
C GLY A 277 -8.32 -0.50 26.64
N VAL A 278 -8.16 0.51 25.77
CA VAL A 278 -7.00 0.60 24.87
C VAL A 278 -5.77 1.01 25.67
N ILE A 279 -4.66 0.31 25.42
CA ILE A 279 -3.33 0.70 25.94
C ILE A 279 -2.42 1.21 24.82
N VAL A 280 -2.59 0.76 23.57
CA VAL A 280 -1.74 1.18 22.44
C VAL A 280 -2.57 2.01 21.45
N VAL A 281 -2.13 3.24 21.19
CA VAL A 281 -2.78 4.18 20.28
C VAL A 281 -1.84 4.55 19.14
N ASN A 282 -2.11 4.07 17.94
CA ASN A 282 -1.38 4.45 16.73
C ASN A 282 -1.88 5.80 16.20
N LEU A 283 -0.97 6.75 16.02
CA LEU A 283 -1.20 8.10 15.48
C LEU A 283 -0.40 8.30 14.19
N SER A 284 -0.92 7.81 13.07
CA SER A 284 -0.30 8.00 11.74
C SER A 284 -0.69 9.34 11.09
N LEU A 285 -0.69 10.43 11.87
CA LEU A 285 -1.10 11.78 11.45
C LEU A 285 -0.30 12.85 12.17
N GLY A 286 -0.29 14.07 11.61
CA GLY A 286 0.34 15.21 12.25
C GLY A 286 -0.02 16.54 11.58
N SER A 287 0.43 17.64 12.18
CA SER A 287 0.40 18.99 11.60
C SER A 287 1.53 19.87 12.12
N ASP A 288 1.74 20.98 11.43
CA ASP A 288 2.77 21.97 11.77
C ASP A 288 2.30 22.94 12.86
N ASP A 289 1.03 22.88 13.26
CA ASP A 289 0.41 23.76 14.24
C ASP A 289 0.32 23.07 15.61
N LEU A 290 0.94 23.67 16.63
CA LEU A 290 0.87 23.18 18.02
C LEU A 290 -0.55 23.31 18.59
N GLU A 291 -1.32 24.31 18.15
CA GLU A 291 -2.66 24.58 18.65
C GLU A 291 -3.62 23.42 18.38
N ASP A 292 -3.48 22.78 17.21
CA ASP A 292 -4.22 21.56 16.85
C ASP A 292 -4.07 20.47 17.94
N TRP A 293 -2.93 20.41 18.63
CA TRP A 293 -2.60 19.29 19.53
C TRP A 293 -2.73 19.62 21.01
N ARG A 294 -3.10 20.85 21.41
CA ARG A 294 -3.23 21.22 22.83
C ARG A 294 -4.18 20.31 23.63
N ALA A 295 -5.31 19.94 23.03
CA ALA A 295 -6.28 19.04 23.68
C ALA A 295 -5.71 17.62 23.85
N PHE A 296 -5.04 17.11 22.82
CA PHE A 296 -4.31 15.84 22.87
C PHE A 296 -3.23 15.86 23.96
N THR A 297 -2.38 16.88 23.99
CA THR A 297 -1.27 16.99 24.96
C THR A 297 -1.75 16.92 26.41
N ARG A 298 -2.88 17.57 26.73
CA ARG A 298 -3.47 17.50 28.08
C ARG A 298 -3.98 16.09 28.38
N ALA A 299 -4.74 15.50 27.45
CA ALA A 299 -5.31 14.16 27.65
C ALA A 299 -4.20 13.09 27.76
N ALA A 300 -3.17 13.15 26.93
CA ALA A 300 -2.04 12.23 26.97
C ALA A 300 -1.27 12.29 28.30
N ARG A 301 -1.17 13.47 28.93
CA ARG A 301 -0.53 13.62 30.26
C ARG A 301 -1.35 13.03 31.39
N GLU A 302 -2.68 13.08 31.28
CA GLU A 302 -3.58 12.50 32.28
C GLU A 302 -3.67 10.98 32.13
N HIS A 303 -3.69 10.49 30.89
CA HIS A 303 -3.73 9.07 30.56
C HIS A 303 -2.34 8.46 30.39
N ARG A 304 -1.54 8.48 31.47
CA ARG A 304 -0.14 7.99 31.45
C ARG A 304 0.02 6.50 31.13
N ASP A 305 -1.05 5.74 31.26
CA ASP A 305 -1.08 4.31 30.98
C ASP A 305 -1.17 3.98 29.48
N LEU A 306 -1.66 4.92 28.66
CA LEU A 306 -1.77 4.77 27.21
C LEU A 306 -0.43 5.08 26.55
N LEU A 307 0.08 4.14 25.75
CA LEU A 307 1.21 4.36 24.84
C LEU A 307 0.70 4.96 23.52
N PHE A 308 1.13 6.17 23.23
CA PHE A 308 0.92 6.80 21.93
C PHE A 308 2.12 6.52 21.02
N VAL A 309 1.87 6.00 19.82
CA VAL A 309 2.92 5.78 18.81
C VAL A 309 2.65 6.70 17.63
N ALA A 310 3.49 7.70 17.41
CA ALA A 310 3.30 8.72 16.38
C ALA A 310 4.31 8.61 15.24
N SER A 311 3.88 8.90 14.02
CA SER A 311 4.78 9.01 12.88
C SER A 311 5.50 10.36 12.85
N ALA A 312 6.80 10.37 12.54
CA ALA A 312 7.61 11.59 12.47
C ALA A 312 7.20 12.55 11.32
N GLY A 313 6.48 12.05 10.32
CA GLY A 313 6.12 12.78 9.11
C GLY A 313 7.06 12.51 7.92
N ASN A 314 6.67 12.98 6.73
CA ASN A 314 7.29 12.62 5.46
C ASN A 314 7.60 13.86 4.59
N ASN A 315 8.16 14.90 5.20
CA ASN A 315 8.47 16.18 4.54
C ASN A 315 9.99 16.41 4.33
N GLY A 316 10.83 15.45 4.72
CA GLY A 316 12.28 15.51 4.57
C GLY A 316 12.92 16.63 5.37
N ARG A 317 12.49 16.83 6.63
CA ARG A 317 13.00 17.89 7.50
C ARG A 317 13.36 17.41 8.90
N ASP A 318 14.26 18.15 9.54
CA ASP A 318 14.61 18.02 10.95
C ASP A 318 13.49 18.62 11.84
N ILE A 319 12.79 17.78 12.59
CA ILE A 319 11.70 18.20 13.49
C ILE A 319 12.19 18.65 14.86
N ASP A 320 13.49 18.56 15.16
CA ASP A 320 14.09 19.29 16.29
C ASP A 320 14.14 20.79 16.01
N GLN A 321 14.12 21.20 14.73
CA GLN A 321 14.21 22.59 14.27
C GLN A 321 12.88 23.09 13.70
N VAL A 322 12.18 22.27 12.92
CA VAL A 322 10.88 22.60 12.31
C VAL A 322 9.85 21.54 12.74
N PRO A 323 9.25 21.72 13.94
CA PRO A 323 8.44 20.69 14.59
C PRO A 323 7.27 20.18 13.74
N VAL A 324 6.90 18.92 13.98
CA VAL A 324 5.62 18.32 13.57
C VAL A 324 4.96 17.82 14.83
N TYR A 325 3.68 18.11 15.04
CA TYR A 325 2.92 17.65 16.19
C TYR A 325 1.97 16.51 15.78
N PRO A 326 1.81 15.46 16.61
CA PRO A 326 2.31 15.35 17.99
C PRO A 326 3.76 14.85 18.07
N ALA A 327 4.39 14.47 16.96
CA ALA A 327 5.71 13.82 16.93
C ALA A 327 6.82 14.54 17.73
N ALA A 328 6.81 15.88 17.77
CA ALA A 328 7.79 16.69 18.50
C ALA A 328 7.35 17.05 19.93
N LEU A 329 6.23 16.53 20.43
CA LEU A 329 5.79 16.76 21.82
C LEU A 329 6.68 15.98 22.79
N ALA A 330 7.13 16.64 23.85
CA ALA A 330 7.80 15.98 24.97
C ALA A 330 6.75 15.35 25.91
N LEU A 331 6.41 14.08 25.68
CA LEU A 331 5.49 13.29 26.50
C LEU A 331 6.14 11.95 26.85
N GLU A 332 6.07 11.55 28.13
CA GLU A 332 6.71 10.32 28.62
C GLU A 332 6.16 9.07 27.92
N ASN A 333 4.86 9.07 27.64
CA ASN A 333 4.09 7.99 27.01
C ASN A 333 3.90 8.17 25.49
N LEU A 334 4.66 9.05 24.84
CA LEU A 334 4.73 9.16 23.38
C LEU A 334 6.00 8.48 22.85
N LEU A 335 5.86 7.69 21.79
CA LEU A 335 6.95 7.09 21.04
C LEU A 335 6.88 7.57 19.58
N THR A 336 7.83 8.38 19.15
CA THR A 336 7.91 8.96 17.81
C THR A 336 8.81 8.11 16.91
N VAL A 337 8.26 7.68 15.78
CA VAL A 337 8.87 6.70 14.87
C VAL A 337 9.05 7.30 13.48
N THR A 338 10.27 7.20 12.93
CA THR A 338 10.54 7.54 11.53
C THR A 338 10.74 6.31 10.64
N SER A 339 10.57 6.49 9.32
CA SER A 339 10.76 5.41 8.35
C SER A 339 12.23 5.28 7.95
N ALA A 340 12.68 4.04 7.90
CA ALA A 340 13.96 3.63 7.35
C ALA A 340 13.78 2.67 6.18
N THR A 341 14.85 2.48 5.42
CA THR A 341 15.01 1.37 4.49
C THR A 341 15.29 0.07 5.27
N ALA A 342 15.20 -1.08 4.60
CA ALA A 342 15.45 -2.38 5.22
C ALA A 342 16.90 -2.57 5.71
N ASP A 343 17.85 -1.80 5.18
CA ASP A 343 19.25 -1.77 5.61
C ASP A 343 19.54 -0.69 6.67
N GLY A 344 18.52 -0.03 7.22
CA GLY A 344 18.64 0.92 8.32
C GLY A 344 19.14 2.31 7.92
N ALA A 345 18.97 2.72 6.65
CA ALA A 345 19.17 4.10 6.22
C ALA A 345 17.87 4.89 6.40
N LEU A 346 17.95 6.20 6.68
CA LEU A 346 16.76 7.05 6.74
C LEU A 346 16.04 7.01 5.38
N ALA A 347 14.73 6.73 5.39
CA ALA A 347 13.98 6.64 4.15
C ALA A 347 13.80 8.02 3.49
N ARG A 348 13.80 8.05 2.16
CA ARG A 348 13.71 9.30 1.39
C ARG A 348 12.45 10.08 1.77
N GLY A 349 12.65 11.34 2.17
CA GLY A 349 11.56 12.24 2.54
C GLY A 349 11.03 12.03 3.95
N SER A 350 11.56 11.08 4.73
CA SER A 350 11.19 10.95 6.14
C SER A 350 11.75 12.11 6.96
N ASN A 351 11.00 12.54 7.96
CA ASN A 351 11.49 13.50 8.95
C ASN A 351 12.41 12.82 9.97
N TRP A 352 13.29 13.59 10.58
CA TRP A 352 14.24 13.10 11.60
C TRP A 352 14.36 14.10 12.74
N GLY A 353 15.02 13.73 13.83
CA GLY A 353 15.27 14.60 14.97
C GLY A 353 15.97 13.81 16.06
N ARG A 354 17.16 14.26 16.48
CA ARG A 354 17.97 13.54 17.47
C ARG A 354 17.33 13.55 18.86
N ARG A 355 16.41 14.47 19.11
CA ARG A 355 15.65 14.59 20.37
C ARG A 355 14.18 14.23 20.20
N ALA A 356 13.55 14.69 19.12
CA ALA A 356 12.13 14.52 18.89
C ALA A 356 11.74 13.16 18.30
N VAL A 357 12.66 12.43 17.68
CA VAL A 357 12.39 11.10 17.10
C VAL A 357 13.13 10.03 17.91
N ASP A 358 12.36 9.11 18.50
CA ASP A 358 12.92 8.07 19.35
C ASP A 358 13.68 7.03 18.55
N LEU A 359 13.07 6.46 17.50
CA LEU A 359 13.66 5.35 16.75
C LEU A 359 13.24 5.33 15.28
N MET A 360 13.96 4.56 14.48
CA MET A 360 13.65 4.29 13.07
C MET A 360 13.31 2.82 12.83
N VAL A 361 12.34 2.57 11.96
CA VAL A 361 11.84 1.22 11.60
C VAL A 361 11.63 1.15 10.10
N PRO A 362 11.83 0.00 9.44
CA PRO A 362 11.52 -0.11 8.02
C PRO A 362 10.03 0.18 7.76
N GLY A 363 9.75 1.28 7.07
CA GLY A 363 8.40 1.73 6.72
C GLY A 363 8.19 1.90 5.22
N GLU A 364 9.15 1.45 4.42
CA GLU A 364 9.14 1.60 2.96
C GLU A 364 8.60 0.37 2.24
N GLU A 365 7.70 0.62 1.29
CA GLU A 365 7.07 -0.37 0.45
C GLU A 365 6.28 -1.46 1.20
N MET A 366 5.76 -1.20 2.39
CA MET A 366 4.98 -2.19 3.15
C MET A 366 3.79 -2.76 2.36
N LEU A 367 3.64 -4.09 2.37
CA LEU A 367 2.49 -4.75 1.75
C LEU A 367 1.25 -4.44 2.59
N VAL A 368 0.22 -3.91 1.94
CA VAL A 368 -1.01 -3.46 2.58
C VAL A 368 -2.21 -3.86 1.73
N THR A 369 -3.36 -3.98 2.38
CA THR A 369 -4.65 -4.03 1.69
C THR A 369 -5.16 -2.60 1.51
N ARG A 370 -5.47 -2.25 0.27
CA ARG A 370 -6.06 -0.96 -0.10
C ARG A 370 -7.54 -0.93 0.24
N PHE A 371 -8.13 0.26 0.15
CA PHE A 371 -9.54 0.49 0.42
C PHE A 371 -10.48 -0.39 -0.41
N ASP A 372 -10.13 -0.70 -1.65
CA ASP A 372 -10.90 -1.57 -2.55
C ASP A 372 -10.69 -3.07 -2.30
N GLY A 373 -9.95 -3.44 -1.26
CA GLY A 373 -9.60 -4.83 -0.95
C GLY A 373 -8.40 -5.38 -1.75
N THR A 374 -7.86 -4.62 -2.72
CA THR A 374 -6.70 -5.06 -3.49
C THR A 374 -5.40 -4.91 -2.69
N ARG A 375 -4.40 -5.75 -2.98
CA ARG A 375 -3.08 -5.63 -2.35
C ARG A 375 -2.25 -4.56 -3.04
N GLY A 376 -1.49 -3.80 -2.25
CA GLY A 376 -0.65 -2.71 -2.71
C GLY A 376 0.58 -2.52 -1.84
N PHE A 377 1.50 -1.68 -2.28
CA PHE A 377 2.59 -1.21 -1.43
C PHE A 377 2.36 0.23 -0.99
N ALA A 378 2.81 0.53 0.22
CA ALA A 378 2.80 1.89 0.74
C ALA A 378 4.05 2.18 1.57
N SER A 379 4.46 3.45 1.57
CA SER A 379 5.71 3.92 2.17
C SER A 379 5.46 5.09 3.11
N GLY A 380 6.32 5.23 4.11
CA GLY A 380 6.42 6.40 4.97
C GLY A 380 6.39 6.08 6.47
N SER A 381 6.70 7.08 7.28
CA SER A 381 6.75 6.99 8.74
C SER A 381 5.43 6.54 9.37
N SER A 382 4.28 6.77 8.70
CA SER A 382 2.98 6.21 9.09
C SER A 382 3.01 4.69 9.23
N TYR A 383 3.64 4.00 8.27
CA TYR A 383 3.74 2.54 8.31
C TYR A 383 4.79 2.09 9.32
N ALA A 384 5.88 2.83 9.49
CA ALA A 384 6.86 2.56 10.55
C ALA A 384 6.22 2.61 11.96
N ALA A 385 5.40 3.65 12.24
CA ALA A 385 4.65 3.78 13.49
C ALA A 385 3.65 2.62 13.72
N VAL A 386 2.97 2.17 12.66
CA VAL A 386 2.05 1.03 12.74
C VAL A 386 2.78 -0.26 13.12
N ARG A 387 3.96 -0.52 12.54
CA ARG A 387 4.75 -1.72 12.87
C ARG A 387 5.20 -1.74 14.32
N VAL A 388 5.52 -0.56 14.86
CA VAL A 388 5.83 -0.40 16.29
C VAL A 388 4.59 -0.58 17.16
N SER A 389 3.44 -0.08 16.71
CA SER A 389 2.15 -0.31 17.38
C SER A 389 1.77 -1.81 17.38
N ALA A 390 2.06 -2.53 16.30
CA ALA A 390 1.89 -3.98 16.21
C ALA A 390 2.80 -4.72 17.20
N LEU A 391 4.09 -4.34 17.25
CA LEU A 391 5.03 -4.86 18.26
C LEU A 391 4.52 -4.59 19.69
N ALA A 392 4.05 -3.37 19.98
CA ALA A 392 3.49 -3.03 21.28
C ALA A 392 2.25 -3.88 21.62
N GLY A 393 1.36 -4.11 20.65
CA GLY A 393 0.19 -4.99 20.82
C GLY A 393 0.58 -6.43 21.14
N CYS A 394 1.58 -6.99 20.46
CA CYS A 394 2.10 -8.31 20.76
C CYS A 394 2.77 -8.38 22.15
N LEU A 395 3.59 -7.39 22.53
CA LEU A 395 4.20 -7.34 23.86
C LEU A 395 3.15 -7.27 24.98
N LEU A 396 2.08 -6.50 24.76
CA LEU A 396 0.98 -6.39 25.70
C LEU A 396 0.17 -7.70 25.81
N ALA A 397 0.08 -8.49 24.74
CA ALA A 397 -0.56 -9.80 24.79
C ALA A 397 0.21 -10.78 25.69
N ALA A 398 1.55 -10.75 25.63
CA ALA A 398 2.43 -11.54 26.49
C ALA A 398 2.52 -11.00 27.92
N HIS A 399 2.33 -9.69 28.09
CA HIS A 399 2.44 -9.01 29.37
C HIS A 399 1.23 -8.09 29.63
N PRO A 400 0.03 -8.64 29.93
CA PRO A 400 -1.22 -7.85 30.04
C PRO A 400 -1.21 -6.75 31.12
N GLN A 401 -0.31 -6.87 32.10
CA GLN A 401 -0.10 -5.88 33.16
C GLN A 401 0.77 -4.69 32.74
N TRP A 402 1.46 -4.77 31.60
CA TRP A 402 2.29 -3.67 31.12
C TRP A 402 1.44 -2.48 30.69
N ARG A 403 1.99 -1.28 30.90
CA ARG A 403 1.43 0.01 30.49
C ARG A 403 2.47 0.76 29.66
N ALA A 404 2.17 2.01 29.32
CA ALA A 404 2.99 2.79 28.41
C ALA A 404 4.49 2.80 28.73
N ALA A 405 4.86 2.97 30.01
CA ALA A 405 6.26 3.03 30.43
C ALA A 405 7.01 1.71 30.14
N GLN A 406 6.44 0.56 30.53
CA GLN A 406 7.08 -0.74 30.30
C GLN A 406 7.14 -1.07 28.81
N LEU A 407 6.06 -0.82 28.06
CA LEU A 407 6.01 -1.06 26.61
C LEU A 407 7.05 -0.20 25.88
N LYS A 408 7.11 1.11 26.18
CA LYS A 408 8.09 2.02 25.59
C LYS A 408 9.52 1.58 25.89
N ALA A 409 9.84 1.27 27.15
CA ALA A 409 11.17 0.79 27.52
C ALA A 409 11.56 -0.51 26.79
N ALA A 410 10.65 -1.48 26.72
CA ALA A 410 10.88 -2.75 26.04
C ALA A 410 11.11 -2.59 24.53
N ILE A 411 10.40 -1.65 23.88
CA ILE A 411 10.60 -1.35 22.46
C ILE A 411 11.95 -0.66 22.23
N LEU A 412 12.28 0.35 23.05
CA LEU A 412 13.54 1.09 22.92
C LEU A 412 14.76 0.21 23.16
N ALA A 413 14.67 -0.77 24.07
CA ALA A 413 15.74 -1.73 24.32
C ALA A 413 16.09 -2.63 23.11
N ARG A 414 15.20 -2.71 22.10
CA ARG A 414 15.42 -3.45 20.86
C ARG A 414 16.08 -2.63 19.76
N ALA A 415 16.29 -1.33 19.97
CA ALA A 415 16.91 -0.46 19.00
C ALA A 415 18.42 -0.61 18.98
N GLU A 416 18.99 -0.84 17.80
CA GLU A 416 20.42 -0.90 17.59
C GLU A 416 20.94 0.49 17.20
N ALA A 417 21.79 1.06 18.06
CA ALA A 417 22.38 2.37 17.86
C ALA A 417 23.76 2.26 17.21
N THR A 418 23.84 2.60 15.92
CA THR A 418 25.09 2.83 15.18
C THR A 418 25.40 4.33 15.06
N GLU A 419 26.64 4.69 14.75
CA GLU A 419 27.02 6.07 14.43
C GLU A 419 26.10 6.68 13.36
N ARG A 420 25.79 5.92 12.30
CA ARG A 420 24.89 6.38 11.23
C ARG A 420 23.48 6.64 11.72
N THR A 421 22.92 5.78 12.57
CA THR A 421 21.53 5.94 13.06
C THR A 421 21.40 7.08 14.07
N ARG A 422 22.42 7.33 14.89
CA ARG A 422 22.45 8.41 15.90
C ARG A 422 22.48 9.82 15.31
N LEU A 423 22.75 9.94 14.00
CA LEU A 423 22.62 11.20 13.27
C LEU A 423 21.15 11.62 13.11
N TRP A 424 20.23 10.66 13.13
CA TRP A 424 18.83 10.87 12.74
C TRP A 424 17.84 10.74 13.90
N VAL A 425 18.10 9.88 14.87
CA VAL A 425 17.17 9.51 15.94
C VAL A 425 17.89 9.28 17.28
N ALA A 426 17.15 9.27 18.38
CA ALA A 426 17.71 9.15 19.73
C ALA A 426 18.24 7.74 20.06
N HIS A 427 17.48 6.68 19.75
CA HIS A 427 17.75 5.32 20.24
C HIS A 427 18.24 4.33 19.17
N GLY A 428 18.07 4.63 17.89
CA GLY A 428 18.61 3.83 16.79
C GLY A 428 17.55 3.12 15.94
N PHE A 429 17.91 1.97 15.39
CA PHE A 429 17.13 1.25 14.37
C PHE A 429 16.61 -0.08 14.89
N VAL A 430 15.33 -0.37 14.61
CA VAL A 430 14.72 -1.66 14.88
C VAL A 430 14.44 -2.35 13.53
N ALA A 431 15.29 -3.32 13.17
CA ALA A 431 15.29 -3.92 11.83
C ALA A 431 14.04 -4.73 11.50
N ALA A 432 13.53 -5.50 12.45
CA ALA A 432 12.39 -6.39 12.23
C ALA A 432 11.47 -6.47 13.45
N PRO A 433 10.66 -5.43 13.73
CA PRO A 433 9.76 -5.39 14.89
C PRO A 433 8.92 -6.66 15.03
N ALA A 434 8.30 -7.11 13.93
CA ALA A 434 7.48 -8.33 13.94
C ALA A 434 8.30 -9.62 14.24
N ALA A 435 9.57 -9.69 13.84
CA ALA A 435 10.42 -10.84 14.16
C ALA A 435 10.92 -10.81 15.60
N GLN A 436 11.10 -9.62 16.18
CA GLN A 436 11.53 -9.44 17.57
C GLN A 436 10.39 -9.57 18.60
N ALA A 437 9.16 -9.78 18.13
CA ALA A 437 8.01 -10.24 18.91
C ALA A 437 7.90 -11.77 19.00
N ARG A 438 8.85 -12.54 18.44
CA ARG A 438 8.83 -14.02 18.43
C ARG A 438 8.86 -14.55 19.87
N GLY A 439 7.73 -15.10 20.32
CA GLY A 439 7.48 -15.58 21.68
C GLY A 439 6.28 -14.88 22.33
N ASP A 440 6.09 -13.59 22.04
CA ASP A 440 5.10 -12.73 22.71
C ASP A 440 3.78 -12.61 21.93
N CYS A 441 3.81 -12.85 20.63
CA CYS A 441 2.63 -12.92 19.76
C CYS A 441 2.42 -14.37 19.30
N PRO A 442 1.19 -14.93 19.31
CA PRO A 442 0.90 -16.11 18.50
C PRO A 442 1.21 -15.73 17.07
N ALA A 443 2.20 -16.41 16.50
CA ALA A 443 2.67 -16.10 15.16
C ALA A 443 1.48 -16.14 14.19
N VAL A 444 1.34 -15.12 13.32
CA VAL A 444 0.81 -15.41 11.98
C VAL A 444 1.60 -16.62 11.50
N PRO A 445 0.99 -17.69 10.97
CA PRO A 445 1.75 -18.80 10.41
C PRO A 445 2.78 -18.25 9.41
N ARG A 446 4.04 -18.16 9.87
CA ARG A 446 5.22 -17.81 9.08
C ARG A 446 5.86 -19.06 8.52
N THR A 447 5.18 -20.19 8.59
CA THR A 447 5.66 -21.45 8.07
C THR A 447 5.82 -21.28 6.57
N ILE A 448 7.07 -21.05 6.17
CA ILE A 448 7.52 -21.29 4.82
C ILE A 448 7.63 -22.79 4.74
N ASN A 449 6.69 -23.42 4.05
CA ASN A 449 6.63 -24.86 3.93
C ASN A 449 7.01 -25.21 2.50
N GLU A 450 7.88 -26.20 2.34
CA GLU A 450 7.96 -26.90 1.07
C GLU A 450 6.63 -27.66 0.87
N VAL A 451 5.94 -27.34 -0.21
CA VAL A 451 4.63 -27.94 -0.57
C VAL A 451 4.75 -28.91 -1.74
N GLY A 452 5.92 -28.97 -2.38
CA GLY A 452 6.22 -29.96 -3.42
C GLY A 452 7.65 -29.87 -3.88
N ALA A 453 8.17 -30.97 -4.42
CA ALA A 453 9.48 -31.01 -5.05
C ALA A 453 9.43 -31.85 -6.33
N HIS A 454 10.21 -31.43 -7.32
CA HIS A 454 10.38 -32.13 -8.58
C HIS A 454 11.85 -32.17 -8.95
N LEU A 455 12.26 -33.19 -9.69
CA LEU A 455 13.60 -33.31 -10.23
C LEU A 455 13.54 -33.23 -11.75
N LEU A 456 14.23 -32.24 -12.34
CA LEU A 456 14.42 -32.17 -13.79
C LEU A 456 15.77 -32.82 -14.11
N ARG A 457 15.74 -33.96 -14.79
CA ARG A 457 16.94 -34.68 -15.24
C ARG A 457 17.32 -34.29 -16.68
N GLU A 458 18.51 -34.67 -17.07
CA GLU A 458 19.10 -34.45 -18.40
C GLU A 458 18.14 -34.81 -19.55
N GLU A 459 17.42 -35.93 -19.48
CA GLU A 459 16.50 -36.36 -20.55
C GLU A 459 15.34 -35.38 -20.71
N VAL A 460 14.91 -34.78 -19.60
CA VAL A 460 13.88 -33.75 -19.60
C VAL A 460 14.44 -32.44 -20.14
N LEU A 461 15.71 -32.10 -19.91
CA LEU A 461 16.28 -30.82 -20.29
C LEU A 461 16.75 -30.78 -21.76
N TYR A 462 17.30 -31.89 -22.27
CA TYR A 462 17.93 -31.95 -23.58
C TYR A 462 17.23 -32.90 -24.56
N GLY A 463 16.33 -33.78 -24.09
CA GLY A 463 15.72 -34.81 -24.93
C GLY A 463 16.78 -35.70 -25.59
N ARG A 464 16.63 -36.01 -26.88
CA ARG A 464 17.63 -36.79 -27.65
C ARG A 464 18.84 -35.97 -28.09
N ALA A 465 18.88 -34.66 -27.79
CA ALA A 465 19.94 -33.78 -28.26
C ALA A 465 21.19 -33.79 -27.37
N ALA A 466 21.14 -34.41 -26.19
CA ALA A 466 22.27 -34.43 -25.24
C ALA A 466 23.55 -35.02 -25.85
N GLU A 467 23.43 -36.09 -26.63
CA GLU A 467 24.56 -36.79 -27.27
C GLU A 467 25.29 -35.95 -28.32
N ALA A 468 24.69 -34.85 -28.80
CA ALA A 468 25.28 -33.96 -29.79
C ALA A 468 26.22 -32.89 -29.19
N TRP A 469 26.27 -32.77 -27.85
CA TRP A 469 27.03 -31.72 -27.17
C TRP A 469 28.27 -32.28 -26.47
N GLY A 470 29.42 -31.62 -26.66
CA GLY A 470 30.69 -31.95 -26.01
C GLY A 470 30.78 -31.43 -24.58
N PHE A 471 29.98 -31.96 -23.67
CA PHE A 471 29.98 -31.52 -22.26
C PHE A 471 31.31 -31.88 -21.56
N THR A 472 31.78 -30.96 -20.73
CA THR A 472 33.03 -31.12 -19.95
C THR A 472 32.82 -30.88 -18.46
N HIS A 473 31.73 -30.19 -18.08
CA HIS A 473 31.42 -29.82 -16.71
C HIS A 473 29.92 -30.00 -16.46
N ALA A 474 29.53 -30.33 -15.23
CA ALA A 474 28.16 -30.41 -14.75
C ALA A 474 27.82 -29.29 -13.77
N LEU A 475 26.59 -28.80 -13.86
CA LEU A 475 25.95 -27.85 -12.94
C LEU A 475 24.70 -28.51 -12.34
N ARG A 476 24.52 -28.36 -11.02
CA ARG A 476 23.36 -28.86 -10.26
C ARG A 476 22.67 -27.72 -9.49
N PRO A 477 21.87 -26.86 -10.13
CA PRO A 477 21.26 -25.72 -9.46
C PRO A 477 19.98 -26.13 -8.72
N THR A 478 19.64 -25.39 -7.67
CA THR A 478 18.35 -25.54 -6.98
C THR A 478 17.39 -24.45 -7.42
N PHE A 479 16.17 -24.81 -7.82
CA PHE A 479 15.13 -23.86 -8.21
C PHE A 479 14.05 -23.82 -7.13
N VAL A 480 13.69 -22.62 -6.68
CA VAL A 480 12.69 -22.40 -5.64
C VAL A 480 11.55 -21.59 -6.23
N VAL A 481 10.35 -22.14 -6.26
CA VAL A 481 9.16 -21.50 -6.83
C VAL A 481 8.23 -21.11 -5.70
N VAL A 482 8.01 -19.82 -5.50
CA VAL A 482 7.07 -19.35 -4.46
C VAL A 482 5.64 -19.52 -4.95
N GLU A 483 4.80 -20.21 -4.20
CA GLU A 483 3.39 -20.42 -4.53
C GLU A 483 2.64 -19.09 -4.69
N GLY A 484 1.77 -19.05 -5.70
CA GLY A 484 1.06 -17.82 -6.10
C GLY A 484 1.94 -16.74 -6.75
N SER A 485 3.19 -17.06 -7.11
CA SER A 485 4.05 -16.18 -7.92
C SER A 485 3.57 -16.05 -9.39
N GLY A 486 2.78 -17.02 -9.86
CA GLY A 486 2.35 -17.12 -11.26
C GLY A 486 3.32 -17.92 -12.14
N TRP A 487 4.37 -18.52 -11.56
CA TRP A 487 5.22 -19.51 -12.21
C TRP A 487 4.69 -20.91 -11.98
N THR A 488 4.54 -21.67 -13.05
CA THR A 488 4.19 -23.10 -12.98
C THR A 488 5.42 -23.98 -13.21
N LEU A 489 5.34 -25.26 -12.87
CA LEU A 489 6.39 -26.22 -13.23
C LEU A 489 6.65 -26.26 -14.74
N HIS A 490 5.62 -26.03 -15.55
CA HIS A 490 5.75 -25.95 -16.99
C HIS A 490 6.61 -24.74 -17.42
N ASP A 491 6.31 -23.56 -16.88
CA ASP A 491 7.06 -22.32 -17.17
C ASP A 491 8.53 -22.49 -16.77
N VAL A 492 8.78 -23.00 -15.56
CA VAL A 492 10.12 -23.22 -15.00
C VAL A 492 10.89 -24.24 -15.83
N ARG A 493 10.26 -25.35 -16.22
CA ARG A 493 10.87 -26.35 -17.10
C ARG A 493 11.19 -25.78 -18.47
N SER A 494 10.32 -24.95 -19.03
CA SER A 494 10.55 -24.30 -20.33
C SER A 494 11.74 -23.34 -20.28
N ALA A 495 11.84 -22.52 -19.22
CA ALA A 495 12.97 -21.63 -19.00
C ALA A 495 14.28 -22.43 -18.82
N ALA A 496 14.25 -23.48 -18.00
CA ALA A 496 15.41 -24.35 -17.75
C ALA A 496 15.92 -25.01 -19.04
N ARG A 497 15.03 -25.55 -19.89
CA ARG A 497 15.39 -26.15 -21.18
C ARG A 497 16.11 -25.17 -22.10
N GLY A 498 15.57 -23.96 -22.22
CA GLY A 498 16.18 -22.94 -23.07
C GLY A 498 17.53 -22.49 -22.54
N ALA A 499 17.66 -22.31 -21.22
CA ALA A 499 18.94 -21.96 -20.59
C ALA A 499 19.98 -23.08 -20.71
N ALA A 500 19.55 -24.34 -20.60
CA ALA A 500 20.38 -25.52 -20.75
C ALA A 500 21.01 -25.60 -22.15
N GLY A 501 20.26 -25.26 -23.21
CA GLY A 501 20.77 -25.20 -24.58
C GLY A 501 21.83 -24.10 -24.78
N ILE A 502 21.66 -22.95 -24.16
CA ILE A 502 22.63 -21.84 -24.22
C ILE A 502 23.93 -22.22 -23.50
N LEU A 503 23.84 -22.76 -22.28
CA LEU A 503 25.01 -23.14 -21.50
C LEU A 503 25.76 -24.36 -22.08
N ALA A 504 25.07 -25.20 -22.86
CA ALA A 504 25.68 -26.30 -23.59
C ALA A 504 26.72 -25.83 -24.62
N GLU A 505 26.59 -24.61 -25.19
CA GLU A 505 27.62 -24.03 -26.08
C GLU A 505 28.97 -23.86 -25.37
N CYS A 506 28.96 -23.69 -24.04
CA CYS A 506 30.15 -23.63 -23.23
C CYS A 506 30.58 -25.00 -22.67
N GLY A 507 29.97 -26.09 -23.11
CA GLY A 507 30.24 -27.43 -22.60
C GLY A 507 29.79 -27.64 -21.15
N VAL A 508 28.82 -26.84 -20.68
CA VAL A 508 28.24 -26.96 -19.33
C VAL A 508 26.91 -27.71 -19.41
N LEU A 509 26.85 -28.84 -18.73
CA LEU A 509 25.69 -29.70 -18.62
C LEU A 509 24.88 -29.33 -17.38
N LEU A 510 23.60 -29.00 -17.54
CA LEU A 510 22.66 -28.94 -16.41
C LEU A 510 22.24 -30.38 -16.10
N ARG A 511 22.96 -31.02 -15.18
CA ARG A 511 22.83 -32.47 -14.93
C ARG A 511 21.50 -32.81 -14.28
N GLU A 512 21.19 -32.09 -13.21
CA GLU A 512 19.91 -32.21 -12.51
C GLU A 512 19.53 -30.86 -11.89
N ILE A 513 18.23 -30.59 -11.84
CA ILE A 513 17.69 -29.39 -11.21
C ILE A 513 16.64 -29.84 -10.20
N SER A 514 16.88 -29.58 -8.93
CA SER A 514 15.90 -29.78 -7.86
C SER A 514 14.97 -28.56 -7.82
N VAL A 515 13.70 -28.75 -8.13
CA VAL A 515 12.67 -27.70 -8.17
C VAL A 515 11.76 -27.85 -6.96
N HIS A 516 11.84 -26.91 -6.03
CA HIS A 516 11.07 -26.89 -4.79
C HIS A 516 9.97 -25.83 -4.88
N PHE A 517 8.73 -26.23 -4.67
CA PHE A 517 7.59 -25.33 -4.50
C PHE A 517 7.44 -25.01 -3.03
N VAL A 518 7.43 -23.72 -2.71
CA VAL A 518 7.37 -23.23 -1.33
C VAL A 518 6.15 -22.34 -1.15
N ASP A 519 5.31 -22.68 -0.18
CA ASP A 519 4.19 -21.84 0.24
C ASP A 519 4.56 -21.06 1.48
N GLY A 520 4.00 -19.87 1.59
CA GLY A 520 4.25 -18.98 2.70
C GLY A 520 3.54 -17.65 2.53
N PRO A 521 3.81 -16.70 3.43
CA PRO A 521 3.12 -15.42 3.41
C PRO A 521 3.26 -14.67 2.09
N GLU A 522 2.18 -14.01 1.64
CA GLU A 522 2.09 -13.37 0.32
C GLU A 522 3.25 -12.42 0.01
N ARG A 523 3.82 -11.74 1.01
CA ARG A 523 5.00 -10.86 0.85
C ARG A 523 6.20 -11.56 0.21
N LEU A 524 6.35 -12.88 0.38
CA LEU A 524 7.45 -13.67 -0.19
C LEU A 524 7.35 -13.80 -1.70
N ARG A 525 6.17 -13.58 -2.29
CA ARG A 525 5.96 -13.58 -3.74
C ARG A 525 6.63 -12.40 -4.44
N TYR A 526 7.09 -11.40 -3.68
CA TYR A 526 7.68 -10.18 -4.20
C TYR A 526 9.14 -10.07 -3.75
N TYR A 527 10.04 -9.81 -4.71
CA TYR A 527 11.45 -9.72 -4.41
C TYR A 527 11.74 -8.46 -3.58
N ARG A 528 12.36 -8.67 -2.42
CA ARG A 528 13.05 -7.65 -1.63
C ARG A 528 14.21 -8.27 -0.90
N LEU A 529 15.16 -7.42 -0.54
CA LEU A 529 16.30 -7.85 0.25
C LEU A 529 15.90 -8.48 1.60
N SER A 530 14.85 -7.97 2.27
CA SER A 530 14.36 -8.54 3.53
C SER A 530 13.64 -9.88 3.37
N THR A 531 12.75 -9.99 2.38
CA THR A 531 12.03 -11.25 2.08
C THR A 531 12.95 -12.29 1.49
N ALA A 532 13.96 -11.88 0.70
CA ALA A 532 15.01 -12.74 0.19
C ALA A 532 15.82 -13.38 1.31
N ARG A 533 16.27 -12.58 2.28
CA ARG A 533 16.98 -13.11 3.47
C ARG A 533 16.09 -14.02 4.30
N GLU A 534 14.83 -13.67 4.49
CA GLU A 534 13.86 -14.51 5.20
C GLU A 534 13.72 -15.88 4.52
N LEU A 535 13.52 -15.89 3.20
CA LEU A 535 13.33 -17.10 2.41
C LEU A 535 14.59 -17.98 2.40
N VAL A 536 15.76 -17.39 2.13
CA VAL A 536 17.03 -18.14 2.09
C VAL A 536 17.39 -18.69 3.47
N SER A 537 17.21 -17.90 4.53
CA SER A 537 17.47 -18.34 5.90
C SER A 537 16.52 -19.44 6.38
N ALA A 538 15.33 -19.56 5.80
CA ALA A 538 14.34 -20.55 6.21
C ALA A 538 14.54 -21.92 5.53
N LEU A 539 15.08 -21.93 4.32
CA LEU A 539 15.09 -23.13 3.47
C LEU A 539 16.48 -23.75 3.27
N ASP A 540 17.56 -22.96 3.43
CA ASP A 540 18.96 -23.39 3.35
C ASP A 540 19.29 -24.36 2.20
N TYR A 541 18.73 -24.12 1.01
CA TYR A 541 18.95 -24.98 -0.14
C TYR A 541 20.35 -24.82 -0.77
N PRO A 542 20.89 -25.89 -1.39
CA PRO A 542 22.17 -25.87 -2.11
C PRO A 542 22.23 -24.78 -3.18
N LYS A 543 23.41 -24.17 -3.32
CA LYS A 543 23.71 -23.10 -4.29
C LYS A 543 24.41 -23.66 -5.54
N PRO A 544 24.25 -23.03 -6.71
CA PRO A 544 23.49 -21.80 -6.96
C PRO A 544 21.98 -22.02 -6.90
N ALA A 545 21.26 -21.09 -6.26
CA ALA A 545 19.81 -21.20 -6.06
C ALA A 545 19.03 -20.10 -6.80
N VAL A 546 18.08 -20.50 -7.65
CA VAL A 546 17.23 -19.61 -8.45
C VAL A 546 15.83 -19.53 -7.87
N HIS A 547 15.37 -18.34 -7.50
CA HIS A 547 14.07 -18.12 -6.87
C HIS A 547 13.11 -17.46 -7.87
N PHE A 548 12.00 -18.13 -8.15
CA PHE A 548 10.95 -17.67 -9.06
C PHE A 548 9.84 -16.97 -8.30
N LEU A 549 9.67 -15.68 -8.60
CA LEU A 549 8.82 -14.73 -7.88
C LEU A 549 7.85 -14.03 -8.84
N LYS A 550 6.87 -13.33 -8.26
CA LYS A 550 5.87 -12.57 -9.02
C LYS A 550 6.46 -11.32 -9.65
N ASP A 551 7.17 -10.49 -8.88
CA ASP A 551 7.61 -9.15 -9.30
C ASP A 551 8.69 -8.58 -8.34
N THR A 552 9.48 -7.59 -8.78
CA THR A 552 10.46 -6.83 -7.99
C THR A 552 9.92 -5.46 -7.54
N ARG A 553 8.82 -4.97 -8.11
CA ARG A 553 8.13 -3.68 -7.84
C ARG A 553 9.04 -2.43 -7.68
N ARG A 554 10.29 -2.44 -8.17
CA ARG A 554 11.11 -1.23 -8.36
C ARG A 554 10.56 -0.42 -9.56
N ARG A 555 10.73 0.91 -9.55
CA ARG A 555 10.22 1.81 -10.64
C ARG A 555 10.83 1.52 -12.01
N THR A 556 12.03 0.96 -12.06
CA THR A 556 12.59 0.27 -13.22
C THR A 556 12.45 -1.20 -12.93
N ALA A 557 11.69 -1.93 -13.76
CA ALA A 557 11.59 -3.38 -13.65
C ALA A 557 13.00 -3.94 -13.86
N PHE A 558 13.65 -4.37 -12.79
CA PHE A 558 14.70 -5.35 -12.91
C PHE A 558 13.97 -6.69 -12.99
N ASP A 559 14.05 -7.34 -14.14
CA ASP A 559 13.30 -8.56 -14.42
C ASP A 559 13.90 -9.77 -13.67
N ALA A 560 15.19 -9.68 -13.34
CA ALA A 560 15.89 -10.56 -12.43
C ALA A 560 16.96 -9.79 -11.61
N GLU A 561 17.41 -10.37 -10.49
CA GLU A 561 18.53 -9.86 -9.69
C GLU A 561 19.45 -11.03 -9.26
N THR A 562 20.76 -10.84 -9.39
CA THR A 562 21.78 -11.85 -9.07
C THR A 562 22.77 -11.39 -8.01
N PHE A 563 22.97 -12.23 -7.00
CA PHE A 563 23.93 -12.08 -5.93
C PHE A 563 25.09 -13.05 -6.13
N ALA A 564 26.14 -12.61 -6.82
CA ALA A 564 27.41 -13.33 -6.91
C ALA A 564 28.28 -13.05 -5.66
N ARG A 565 29.32 -13.86 -5.41
CA ARG A 565 30.17 -13.71 -4.21
C ARG A 565 30.84 -12.34 -4.15
N SER A 566 31.28 -11.81 -5.29
CA SER A 566 31.95 -10.51 -5.43
C SER A 566 31.05 -9.32 -5.09
N ASN A 567 29.75 -9.42 -5.37
CA ASN A 567 28.77 -8.34 -5.13
C ASN A 567 27.94 -8.53 -3.84
N SER A 568 28.11 -9.65 -3.13
CA SER A 568 27.34 -10.01 -1.93
C SER A 568 28.04 -9.71 -0.60
N ARG A 569 29.14 -8.95 -0.60
CA ARG A 569 29.92 -8.64 0.63
C ARG A 569 29.09 -8.03 1.76
N ARG A 570 28.06 -7.25 1.42
CA ARG A 570 27.13 -6.65 2.40
C ARG A 570 26.05 -7.62 2.85
N HIS A 571 25.78 -8.69 2.09
CA HIS A 571 24.70 -9.66 2.32
C HIS A 571 25.19 -11.11 2.06
N PRO A 572 26.13 -11.65 2.86
CA PRO A 572 26.77 -12.94 2.58
C PRO A 572 25.78 -14.11 2.46
N ALA A 573 24.68 -14.07 3.23
CA ALA A 573 23.63 -15.08 3.19
C ALA A 573 22.89 -15.18 1.84
N LEU A 574 22.99 -14.17 0.97
CA LEU A 574 22.38 -14.18 -0.36
C LEU A 574 23.36 -14.56 -1.47
N ALA A 575 24.64 -14.82 -1.14
CA ALA A 575 25.61 -15.18 -2.16
C ALA A 575 25.17 -16.44 -2.93
N ASP A 576 25.49 -16.45 -4.22
CA ASP A 576 25.15 -17.49 -5.19
C ASP A 576 23.62 -17.70 -5.33
N THR A 577 22.83 -16.62 -5.19
CA THR A 577 21.38 -16.65 -5.42
C THR A 577 20.95 -15.76 -6.58
N ILE A 578 19.92 -16.22 -7.29
CA ILE A 578 19.28 -15.53 -8.42
C ILE A 578 17.80 -15.38 -8.09
N TRP A 579 17.22 -14.24 -8.46
CA TRP A 579 15.83 -13.88 -8.17
C TRP A 579 15.14 -13.47 -9.46
N VAL A 580 14.29 -14.33 -10.01
CA VAL A 580 13.64 -14.16 -11.31
C VAL A 580 12.17 -13.80 -11.12
N THR A 581 11.69 -12.79 -11.83
CA THR A 581 10.29 -12.37 -11.75
C THR A 581 9.46 -12.76 -12.95
N ARG A 582 8.13 -12.83 -12.78
CA ARG A 582 7.20 -13.14 -13.87
C ARG A 582 7.23 -12.13 -15.01
N GLY A 583 7.73 -10.91 -14.74
CA GLY A 583 7.91 -9.84 -15.72
C GLY A 583 9.01 -10.10 -16.74
N LEU A 584 9.92 -11.07 -16.50
CA LEU A 584 11.02 -11.39 -17.40
C LEU A 584 10.51 -11.79 -18.80
N PRO A 585 10.76 -10.96 -19.84
CA PRO A 585 10.17 -11.17 -21.17
C PRO A 585 10.65 -12.45 -21.83
N GLN A 586 11.90 -12.86 -21.55
CA GLN A 586 12.55 -14.04 -22.13
C GLN A 586 13.17 -14.92 -21.04
N PRO A 587 12.37 -15.76 -20.35
CA PRO A 587 12.83 -16.55 -19.22
C PRO A 587 14.05 -17.42 -19.48
N ALA A 588 14.17 -18.02 -20.67
CA ALA A 588 15.30 -18.87 -21.03
C ALA A 588 16.63 -18.09 -21.12
N VAL A 589 16.62 -16.99 -21.88
CA VAL A 589 17.80 -16.14 -22.08
C VAL A 589 18.19 -15.44 -20.78
N GLY A 590 17.21 -14.86 -20.07
CA GLY A 590 17.46 -14.21 -18.79
C GLY A 590 17.99 -15.18 -17.74
N LEU A 591 17.43 -16.39 -17.64
CA LEU A 591 17.94 -17.40 -16.70
C LEU A 591 19.38 -17.81 -17.01
N ALA A 592 19.72 -18.04 -18.29
CA ALA A 592 21.10 -18.34 -18.68
C ALA A 592 22.05 -17.18 -18.37
N HIS A 593 21.64 -15.95 -18.66
CA HIS A 593 22.39 -14.73 -18.36
C HIS A 593 22.72 -14.60 -16.87
N GLU A 594 21.71 -14.75 -16.00
CA GLU A 594 21.90 -14.67 -14.56
C GLU A 594 22.75 -15.81 -13.99
N LEU A 595 22.60 -17.03 -14.52
CA LEU A 595 23.46 -18.16 -14.14
C LEU A 595 24.92 -17.88 -14.49
N VAL A 596 25.20 -17.28 -15.65
CA VAL A 596 26.58 -16.91 -16.02
C VAL A 596 27.14 -15.89 -15.04
N HIS A 597 26.38 -14.86 -14.63
CA HIS A 597 26.84 -13.90 -13.62
C HIS A 597 27.31 -14.57 -12.32
N VAL A 598 26.61 -15.61 -11.85
CA VAL A 598 27.04 -16.41 -10.69
C VAL A 598 28.29 -17.23 -11.01
N LEU A 599 28.30 -17.94 -12.15
CA LEU A 599 29.39 -18.85 -12.53
C LEU A 599 30.72 -18.14 -12.80
N VAL A 600 30.69 -16.89 -13.28
CA VAL A 600 31.91 -16.08 -13.51
C VAL A 600 32.23 -15.11 -12.36
N ASP A 601 31.37 -15.08 -11.34
CA ASP A 601 31.42 -14.15 -10.20
C ASP A 601 31.64 -12.68 -10.61
N SER A 602 30.94 -12.23 -11.64
CA SER A 602 31.13 -10.90 -12.25
C SER A 602 29.83 -10.32 -12.75
N GLY A 603 29.65 -9.00 -12.57
CA GLY A 603 28.56 -8.21 -13.15
C GLY A 603 28.91 -7.58 -14.51
N GLU A 604 30.02 -7.98 -15.13
CA GLU A 604 30.44 -7.44 -16.43
C GLU A 604 29.47 -7.85 -17.54
N HIS A 605 29.20 -6.88 -18.41
CA HIS A 605 28.37 -7.06 -19.60
C HIS A 605 29.21 -6.90 -20.87
N SER A 606 28.71 -7.42 -21.99
CA SER A 606 29.33 -7.33 -23.30
C SER A 606 28.36 -6.71 -24.31
N ASP A 607 28.81 -5.71 -25.07
CA ASP A 607 27.99 -5.06 -26.10
C ASP A 607 28.00 -5.79 -27.46
N ALA A 608 28.74 -6.90 -27.56
CA ALA A 608 28.83 -7.67 -28.80
C ALA A 608 27.44 -8.15 -29.27
N PRO A 609 27.12 -8.03 -30.59
CA PRO A 609 25.83 -8.46 -31.13
C PRO A 609 25.57 -9.96 -30.87
N GLY A 610 24.34 -10.29 -30.45
CA GLY A 610 23.93 -11.67 -30.12
C GLY A 610 24.59 -12.28 -28.89
N ASN A 611 25.40 -11.51 -28.14
CA ASN A 611 26.03 -12.01 -26.91
C ASN A 611 25.00 -12.15 -25.79
N LEU A 612 25.08 -13.24 -25.03
CA LEU A 612 24.22 -13.50 -23.89
C LEU A 612 24.33 -12.40 -22.83
N MET A 613 25.54 -11.89 -22.57
CA MET A 613 25.84 -10.95 -21.47
C MET A 613 25.57 -9.48 -21.83
N ARG A 614 24.63 -9.18 -22.74
CA ARG A 614 24.26 -7.80 -23.04
C ARG A 614 23.46 -7.16 -21.91
N PRO A 615 23.59 -5.83 -21.66
CA PRO A 615 22.85 -5.13 -20.61
C PRO A 615 21.33 -5.20 -20.73
N VAL A 616 20.83 -5.41 -21.94
CA VAL A 616 19.41 -5.64 -22.22
C VAL A 616 19.29 -6.95 -22.98
N THR A 617 18.70 -7.95 -22.35
CA THR A 617 18.50 -9.28 -22.96
C THR A 617 17.45 -9.22 -24.05
N ALA A 618 17.78 -9.76 -25.22
CA ALA A 618 16.88 -9.94 -26.37
C ALA A 618 16.84 -11.42 -26.77
N PRO A 619 15.82 -11.88 -27.52
CA PRO A 619 15.67 -13.30 -27.87
C PRO A 619 16.86 -13.90 -28.63
N ASP A 620 17.62 -13.09 -29.35
CA ASP A 620 18.80 -13.47 -30.13
C ASP A 620 20.12 -13.46 -29.32
N ASN A 621 20.10 -12.94 -28.09
CA ASN A 621 21.25 -12.89 -27.19
C ASN A 621 21.53 -14.27 -26.57
N THR A 622 22.02 -15.21 -27.37
CA THR A 622 22.12 -16.64 -26.99
C THR A 622 23.54 -17.15 -26.96
N ARG A 623 24.55 -16.34 -27.31
CA ARG A 623 25.93 -16.81 -27.52
C ARG A 623 26.90 -16.27 -26.49
N LEU A 624 27.88 -17.09 -26.13
CA LEU A 624 29.05 -16.67 -25.36
C LEU A 624 30.31 -16.81 -26.23
N SER A 625 31.28 -15.92 -26.05
CA SER A 625 32.57 -16.05 -26.71
C SER A 625 33.37 -17.22 -26.12
N ALA A 626 34.35 -17.74 -26.86
CA ALA A 626 35.22 -18.81 -26.37
C ALA A 626 35.90 -18.44 -25.05
N ALA A 627 36.35 -17.18 -24.91
CA ALA A 627 36.95 -16.67 -23.67
C ALA A 627 35.93 -16.58 -22.52
N GLN A 628 34.67 -16.20 -22.80
CA GLN A 628 33.61 -16.22 -21.78
C GLN A 628 33.32 -17.66 -21.34
N CYS A 629 33.23 -18.62 -22.26
CA CYS A 629 33.00 -20.03 -21.91
C CYS A 629 34.15 -20.64 -21.10
N GLU A 630 35.40 -20.32 -21.44
CA GLU A 630 36.56 -20.74 -20.66
C GLU A 630 36.50 -20.19 -19.23
N ARG A 631 36.15 -18.90 -19.09
CA ARG A 631 35.99 -18.26 -17.79
C ARG A 631 34.86 -18.88 -16.97
N VAL A 632 33.71 -19.18 -17.59
CA VAL A 632 32.59 -19.88 -16.95
C VAL A 632 33.05 -21.20 -16.34
N ARG A 633 33.74 -22.04 -17.12
CA ARG A 633 34.23 -23.34 -16.64
C ARG A 633 35.27 -23.21 -15.53
N ARG A 634 36.23 -22.29 -15.70
CA ARG A 634 37.31 -22.08 -14.74
C ARG A 634 36.79 -21.55 -13.40
N VAL A 635 36.08 -20.42 -13.41
CA VAL A 635 35.59 -19.77 -12.17
C VAL A 635 34.48 -20.59 -11.53
N GLY A 636 33.60 -21.20 -12.32
CA GLY A 636 32.55 -22.07 -11.81
C GLY A 636 33.11 -23.28 -11.05
N THR A 637 34.21 -23.87 -11.54
CA THR A 637 34.91 -24.97 -10.85
C THR A 637 35.64 -24.46 -9.60
N GLU A 638 36.37 -23.34 -9.69
CA GLU A 638 37.06 -22.72 -8.54
C GLU A 638 36.08 -22.40 -7.39
N HIS A 639 34.85 -22.02 -7.71
CA HIS A 639 33.82 -21.68 -6.74
C HIS A 639 32.96 -22.88 -6.27
N GLY A 640 33.19 -24.07 -6.83
CA GLY A 640 32.47 -25.30 -6.49
C GLY A 640 31.06 -25.39 -7.06
N HIS A 641 30.73 -24.55 -8.04
CA HIS A 641 29.43 -24.59 -8.73
C HIS A 641 29.43 -25.55 -9.92
N LEU A 642 30.61 -25.82 -10.50
CA LEU A 642 30.78 -26.76 -11.60
C LEU A 642 31.67 -27.94 -11.20
N GLU A 643 31.27 -29.13 -11.62
CA GLU A 643 32.03 -30.38 -11.45
C GLU A 643 32.55 -30.85 -12.81
N PRO A 644 33.84 -31.12 -13.00
CA PRO A 644 34.34 -31.78 -14.21
C PRO A 644 33.67 -33.13 -14.43
N LEU A 645 33.35 -33.45 -15.69
CA LEU A 645 32.67 -34.70 -16.09
C LEU A 645 33.61 -35.88 -16.29
#